data_AF-A0A4U0U540-F1
#
_entry.id   AF-A0A4U0U540-F1
#
_cell.length_a   1.000
_cell.length_b   1.000
_cell.length_c   1.000
_cell.angle_alpha   90.00
_cell.angle_beta   90.00
_cell.angle_gamma   90.00
#
_symmetry.space_group_name_H-M   'P 1'
#
loop_
_entity.id
_entity.type
_entity.pdbx_description
1 polymer ?
#
loop_
_entity_poly.entity_id
_entity_poly.type
_entity_poly.pdbx_seq_one_letter_code
_entity_poly.pdbx_strand_id
1 'polypeptide(L)'
;MATPILRVQGEDIVGSDGTPVILRGAALAGWMNMENFITGYPGQESQHHASMIKVLGREKHDFFFDKFYEYFFTEADAQFFASKGLNCLRLPMNYRHFEDDTNPSVLKDDGAGFKHVDRVVKLCAKYKIYTILDLHSLPGGQNPDWHSDNVTNHAAFWDHKDFQDRVCWLWRIIASRYRNNGWVAGYNPINEPCDPEHWRLPAFYDRIAKGIRDVDPQHILWLDGNTFAMEWKFFDHVLPNSVLALHDYSMHGFPKGDKYIGSAEQKDKLEKQFLRKAEFMFKQKVPCWNGEFGPVYANPQLDEGSEEINAARYNLLDEQLRIYDKYKIHWSIWLYKDIGVQGMVHLDPESKWMKTIAPFLEKKRALQLDAWGRYPSKEVEEVINPLVDWVDKNAPSSKDQYPTPWATERQITRLINHLWMPKCLSDEFAEQFRGMGEAELEECAKSFHFDRCLQREGLNQALTAHSQPPNLASTQFVSLKGLKGRLPAIAGYCSACAETFQERGSPQRLDEVVGRAGLRQRWATQLQQHQLKIVPFDDLDGLERSPLGHAASEVSHQPRSQSMRSMPQGFADLADTVERLSRFVGFEQTQAEPSEPLRTAGMSSSNAGAPLEVIRDAASETDVGSGALRLDASGTASRATHVLPEANSLLGIF
;
A
#
# COMPACT_ATOMS: atom_id res chain seq x y z
N MET A 1 9.34 -21.70 -26.41
CA MET A 1 10.57 -20.92 -26.15
C MET A 1 10.26 -19.97 -25.00
N ALA A 2 11.13 -19.86 -23.99
CA ALA A 2 10.91 -18.90 -22.91
C ALA A 2 10.84 -17.48 -23.51
N THR A 3 9.84 -16.69 -23.12
CA THR A 3 9.77 -15.28 -23.51
C THR A 3 11.02 -14.59 -22.99
N PRO A 4 11.71 -13.80 -23.80
CA PRO A 4 12.93 -13.15 -23.34
C PRO A 4 12.66 -12.07 -22.28
N ILE A 5 13.52 -11.99 -21.27
CA ILE A 5 13.41 -11.06 -20.13
C ILE A 5 13.83 -9.65 -20.57
N LEU A 6 13.05 -8.64 -20.16
CA LEU A 6 13.37 -7.22 -20.39
C LEU A 6 14.62 -6.80 -19.60
N ARG A 7 15.39 -5.88 -20.16
CA ARG A 7 16.58 -5.31 -19.50
C ARG A 7 16.68 -3.81 -19.75
N VAL A 8 17.38 -3.11 -18.87
CA VAL A 8 17.75 -1.71 -19.06
C VAL A 8 19.00 -1.62 -19.95
N GLN A 9 18.96 -0.74 -20.94
CA GLN A 9 20.08 -0.40 -21.80
C GLN A 9 20.16 1.12 -21.99
N GLY A 10 21.04 1.76 -21.22
CA GLY A 10 21.10 3.23 -21.18
C GLY A 10 19.82 3.80 -20.57
N GLU A 11 19.17 4.68 -21.32
CA GLU A 11 17.91 5.33 -20.93
C GLU A 11 16.66 4.53 -21.35
N ASP A 12 16.85 3.42 -22.07
CA ASP A 12 15.76 2.60 -22.61
C ASP A 12 15.60 1.27 -21.86
N ILE A 13 14.39 0.72 -21.92
CA ILE A 13 14.12 -0.70 -21.65
C ILE A 13 14.07 -1.42 -22.99
N VAL A 14 14.74 -2.56 -23.10
CA VAL A 14 14.82 -3.34 -24.35
C VAL A 14 14.42 -4.79 -24.15
N GLY A 15 13.85 -5.38 -25.20
CA GLY A 15 13.70 -6.83 -25.34
C GLY A 15 15.04 -7.53 -25.57
N SER A 16 15.03 -8.85 -25.70
CA SER A 16 16.27 -9.61 -25.92
C SER A 16 16.99 -9.25 -27.21
N ASP A 17 16.22 -8.93 -28.25
CA ASP A 17 16.68 -8.51 -29.57
C ASP A 17 17.24 -7.08 -29.59
N GLY A 18 17.17 -6.37 -28.45
CA GLY A 18 17.59 -4.97 -28.33
C GLY A 18 16.53 -3.97 -28.77
N THR A 19 15.32 -4.42 -29.14
CA THR A 19 14.22 -3.53 -29.51
C THR A 19 13.73 -2.75 -28.29
N PRO A 20 13.66 -1.40 -28.33
CA PRO A 20 13.10 -0.62 -27.25
C PRO A 20 11.62 -0.94 -26.98
N VAL A 21 11.27 -1.02 -25.71
CA VAL A 21 9.92 -1.31 -25.22
C VAL A 21 9.50 -0.18 -24.28
N ILE A 22 8.34 0.43 -24.52
CA ILE A 22 7.73 1.38 -23.59
C ILE A 22 6.52 0.71 -22.92
N LEU A 23 6.60 0.52 -21.61
CA LEU A 23 5.52 -0.03 -20.80
C LEU A 23 4.43 1.02 -20.51
N ARG A 24 3.19 0.70 -20.86
CA ARG A 24 1.99 1.54 -20.72
C ARG A 24 0.88 0.67 -20.14
N GLY A 25 0.28 1.09 -19.03
CA GLY A 25 -0.53 0.17 -18.26
C GLY A 25 -1.31 0.75 -17.09
N ALA A 26 -1.83 -0.14 -16.25
CA ALA A 26 -2.53 0.22 -15.01
C ALA A 26 -2.03 -0.63 -13.85
N ALA A 27 -2.34 -0.20 -12.63
CA ALA A 27 -2.18 -1.02 -11.45
C ALA A 27 -3.45 -1.83 -11.15
N LEU A 28 -3.28 -3.11 -10.79
CA LEU A 28 -4.32 -3.96 -10.24
C LEU A 28 -4.46 -3.74 -8.72
N ALA A 29 -4.64 -2.48 -8.33
CA ALA A 29 -4.85 -2.07 -6.96
C ALA A 29 -6.25 -2.46 -6.45
N GLY A 30 -6.43 -2.56 -5.14
CA GLY A 30 -7.68 -3.02 -4.53
C GLY A 30 -7.87 -4.54 -4.56
N TRP A 31 -6.90 -5.27 -5.13
CA TRP A 31 -6.87 -6.72 -5.23
C TRP A 31 -6.08 -7.32 -4.07
N MET A 32 -4.84 -7.77 -4.29
CA MET A 32 -3.95 -8.32 -3.24
C MET A 32 -3.20 -7.25 -2.42
N ASN A 33 -3.46 -5.98 -2.67
CA ASN A 33 -3.23 -4.89 -1.72
C ASN A 33 -4.48 -4.03 -1.80
N MET A 34 -5.30 -4.10 -0.76
CA MET A 34 -6.58 -3.41 -0.75
C MET A 34 -6.43 -1.96 -0.31
N GLU A 35 -7.23 -1.06 -0.90
CA GLU A 35 -7.34 0.32 -0.41
C GLU A 35 -8.79 0.73 -0.24
N ASN A 36 -9.01 1.53 0.81
CA ASN A 36 -10.32 1.90 1.31
C ASN A 36 -11.22 2.57 0.26
N PHE A 37 -10.70 3.45 -0.60
CA PHE A 37 -11.49 4.13 -1.62
C PHE A 37 -11.77 3.25 -2.85
N ILE A 38 -10.97 2.20 -3.07
CA ILE A 38 -11.10 1.31 -4.23
C ILE A 38 -12.26 0.34 -4.03
N THR A 39 -12.43 -0.19 -2.82
CA THR A 39 -13.45 -1.21 -2.49
C THR A 39 -14.48 -0.74 -1.48
N GLY A 40 -14.28 0.41 -0.84
CA GLY A 40 -15.30 1.12 -0.06
C GLY A 40 -15.26 0.90 1.46
N TYR A 41 -14.43 -0.01 1.96
CA TYR A 41 -14.23 -0.19 3.40
C TYR A 41 -13.51 1.03 4.02
N PRO A 42 -13.57 1.23 5.35
CA PRO A 42 -12.83 2.27 6.05
C PRO A 42 -11.47 1.76 6.58
N GLY A 43 -10.43 2.59 6.54
CA GLY A 43 -9.16 2.31 7.21
C GLY A 43 -8.18 1.53 6.33
N GLN A 44 -7.51 0.55 6.92
CA GLN A 44 -6.50 -0.29 6.26
C GLN A 44 -6.98 -1.74 6.07
N GLU A 45 -6.28 -2.51 5.23
CA GLU A 45 -6.65 -3.86 4.81
C GLU A 45 -6.70 -4.89 5.95
N SER A 46 -5.67 -5.01 6.79
CA SER A 46 -5.66 -5.95 7.93
C SER A 46 -6.83 -5.73 8.91
N GLN A 47 -7.27 -4.49 9.13
CA GLN A 47 -8.43 -4.18 9.94
C GLN A 47 -9.74 -4.52 9.22
N HIS A 48 -9.81 -4.28 7.91
CA HIS A 48 -10.96 -4.71 7.11
C HIS A 48 -11.16 -6.23 7.22
N HIS A 49 -10.10 -7.03 7.02
CA HIS A 49 -10.15 -8.48 7.22
C HIS A 49 -10.55 -8.85 8.65
N ALA A 50 -9.95 -8.23 9.66
CA ALA A 50 -10.28 -8.52 11.06
C ALA A 50 -11.76 -8.27 11.39
N SER A 51 -12.32 -7.13 10.95
CA SER A 51 -13.73 -6.81 11.13
C SER A 51 -14.65 -7.77 10.37
N MET A 52 -14.31 -8.12 9.13
CA MET A 52 -15.07 -9.11 8.34
C MET A 52 -15.05 -10.50 9.00
N ILE A 53 -13.92 -10.95 9.56
CA ILE A 53 -13.83 -12.22 10.31
C ILE A 53 -14.75 -12.22 11.53
N LYS A 54 -14.81 -11.12 12.30
CA LYS A 54 -15.71 -11.01 13.46
C LYS A 54 -17.18 -11.19 13.09
N VAL A 55 -17.59 -10.68 11.93
CA VAL A 55 -19.01 -10.70 11.50
C VAL A 55 -19.36 -11.99 10.77
N LEU A 56 -18.51 -12.47 9.87
CA LEU A 56 -18.77 -13.61 9.00
C LEU A 56 -18.31 -14.95 9.59
N GLY A 57 -17.33 -14.93 10.48
CA GLY A 57 -16.53 -16.11 10.81
C GLY A 57 -15.46 -16.39 9.75
N ARG A 58 -14.44 -17.16 10.14
CA ARG A 58 -13.24 -17.39 9.32
C ARG A 58 -13.53 -18.10 7.99
N GLU A 59 -14.38 -19.13 7.99
CA GLU A 59 -14.66 -19.93 6.79
C GLU A 59 -15.31 -19.10 5.68
N LYS A 60 -16.37 -18.35 6.00
CA LYS A 60 -17.07 -17.47 5.05
C LYS A 60 -16.21 -16.31 4.58
N HIS A 61 -15.40 -15.76 5.49
CA HIS A 61 -14.41 -14.74 5.14
C HIS A 61 -13.43 -15.26 4.09
N ASP A 62 -12.81 -16.43 4.34
CA ASP A 62 -11.80 -16.99 3.44
C ASP A 62 -12.43 -17.38 2.09
N PHE A 63 -13.66 -17.93 2.09
CA PHE A 63 -14.44 -18.18 0.88
C PHE A 63 -14.70 -16.90 0.08
N PHE A 64 -15.21 -15.85 0.75
CA PHE A 64 -15.52 -14.57 0.11
C PHE A 64 -14.28 -13.97 -0.55
N PHE A 65 -13.17 -13.87 0.18
CA PHE A 65 -11.97 -13.24 -0.34
C PHE A 65 -11.29 -14.07 -1.44
N ASP A 66 -11.29 -15.40 -1.36
CA ASP A 66 -10.80 -16.23 -2.47
C ASP A 66 -11.57 -15.97 -3.77
N LYS A 67 -12.90 -15.85 -3.67
CA LYS A 67 -13.77 -15.50 -4.80
C LYS A 67 -13.59 -14.07 -5.27
N PHE A 68 -13.44 -13.13 -4.35
CA PHE A 68 -13.14 -11.73 -4.66
C PHE A 68 -11.85 -11.64 -5.48
N TYR A 69 -10.75 -12.25 -5.00
CA TYR A 69 -9.48 -12.23 -5.72
C TYR A 69 -9.56 -12.95 -7.08
N GLU A 70 -10.36 -14.01 -7.20
CA GLU A 70 -10.64 -14.68 -8.48
C GLU A 70 -11.32 -13.72 -9.48
N TYR A 71 -12.45 -13.13 -9.08
CA TYR A 71 -13.31 -12.33 -9.93
C TYR A 71 -12.79 -10.93 -10.22
N PHE A 72 -11.92 -10.38 -9.37
CA PHE A 72 -11.34 -9.05 -9.57
C PHE A 72 -10.56 -8.94 -10.89
N PHE A 73 -9.94 -10.05 -11.34
CA PHE A 73 -9.23 -10.08 -12.61
C PHE A 73 -9.29 -11.47 -13.23
N THR A 74 -9.95 -11.60 -14.37
CA THR A 74 -10.20 -12.83 -15.11
C THR A 74 -9.60 -12.77 -16.51
N GLU A 75 -9.85 -13.78 -17.34
CA GLU A 75 -9.41 -13.77 -18.73
C GLU A 75 -10.03 -12.61 -19.53
N ALA A 76 -11.30 -12.28 -19.27
CA ALA A 76 -11.99 -11.18 -19.95
C ALA A 76 -11.34 -9.82 -19.65
N ASP A 77 -10.88 -9.62 -18.41
CA ASP A 77 -10.15 -8.42 -18.00
C ASP A 77 -8.82 -8.28 -18.77
N ALA A 78 -8.06 -9.38 -18.91
CA ALA A 78 -6.81 -9.39 -19.69
C ALA A 78 -7.05 -9.14 -21.19
N GLN A 79 -8.10 -9.73 -21.77
CA GLN A 79 -8.52 -9.48 -23.15
C GLN A 79 -8.86 -8.00 -23.37
N PHE A 80 -9.68 -7.44 -22.48
CA PHE A 80 -10.05 -6.04 -22.51
C PHE A 80 -8.83 -5.13 -22.42
N PHE A 81 -7.94 -5.38 -21.46
CA PHE A 81 -6.73 -4.60 -21.23
C PHE A 81 -5.84 -4.57 -22.49
N ALA A 82 -5.60 -5.73 -23.09
CA ALA A 82 -4.85 -5.83 -24.34
C ALA A 82 -5.56 -5.15 -25.52
N SER A 83 -6.89 -5.18 -25.58
CA SER A 83 -7.68 -4.51 -26.63
C SER A 83 -7.51 -2.98 -26.63
N LYS A 84 -7.13 -2.39 -25.49
CA LYS A 84 -6.81 -0.96 -25.37
C LYS A 84 -5.36 -0.63 -25.73
N GLY A 85 -4.59 -1.62 -26.19
CA GLY A 85 -3.17 -1.46 -26.56
C GLY A 85 -2.22 -1.37 -25.36
N LEU A 86 -2.72 -1.57 -24.14
CA LEU A 86 -1.90 -1.55 -22.92
C LEU A 86 -1.11 -2.87 -22.80
N ASN A 87 0.14 -2.77 -22.33
CA ASN A 87 1.10 -3.87 -22.39
C ASN A 87 1.76 -4.19 -21.05
N CYS A 88 1.39 -3.53 -19.95
CA CYS A 88 1.94 -3.79 -18.62
C CYS A 88 0.86 -3.69 -17.53
N LEU A 89 0.80 -4.65 -16.62
CA LEU A 89 -0.07 -4.62 -15.44
C LEU A 89 0.81 -4.65 -14.18
N ARG A 90 0.77 -3.59 -13.37
CA ARG A 90 1.43 -3.56 -12.06
C ARG A 90 0.57 -4.32 -11.06
N LEU A 91 1.17 -5.19 -10.25
CA LEU A 91 0.49 -6.03 -9.27
C LEU A 91 0.93 -5.65 -7.84
N PRO A 92 0.27 -4.66 -7.21
CA PRO A 92 0.42 -4.38 -5.78
C PRO A 92 0.03 -5.60 -4.93
N MET A 93 0.90 -5.98 -4.00
CA MET A 93 0.71 -7.11 -3.09
C MET A 93 1.07 -6.73 -1.66
N ASN A 94 0.25 -7.17 -0.71
CA ASN A 94 0.50 -7.06 0.71
C ASN A 94 1.28 -8.29 1.19
N TYR A 95 2.37 -8.09 1.95
CA TYR A 95 3.18 -9.20 2.48
C TYR A 95 2.38 -10.20 3.32
N ARG A 96 1.27 -9.77 3.93
CA ARG A 96 0.40 -10.62 4.76
C ARG A 96 -0.29 -11.75 4.00
N HIS A 97 -0.30 -11.72 2.67
CA HIS A 97 -0.69 -12.86 1.84
C HIS A 97 0.30 -14.02 1.90
N PHE A 98 1.58 -13.74 2.19
CA PHE A 98 2.67 -14.72 2.11
C PHE A 98 3.18 -15.14 3.48
N GLU A 99 3.10 -14.26 4.48
CA GLU A 99 3.68 -14.44 5.81
C GLU A 99 2.69 -14.00 6.89
N ASP A 100 2.89 -14.46 8.13
CA ASP A 100 2.18 -13.97 9.31
C ASP A 100 3.15 -13.27 10.27
N ASP A 101 2.73 -12.15 10.88
CA ASP A 101 3.54 -11.43 11.87
C ASP A 101 3.83 -12.26 13.13
N THR A 102 2.96 -13.22 13.46
CA THR A 102 3.14 -14.14 14.60
C THR A 102 4.02 -15.35 14.26
N ASN A 103 4.34 -15.55 12.97
CA ASN A 103 5.20 -16.62 12.50
C ASN A 103 6.16 -16.08 11.40
N PRO A 104 7.08 -15.17 11.79
CA PRO A 104 7.91 -14.45 10.83
C PRO A 104 8.90 -15.39 10.12
N SER A 105 9.23 -15.04 8.88
CA SER A 105 10.06 -15.78 7.93
C SER A 105 9.57 -17.20 7.64
N VAL A 106 8.27 -17.43 7.76
CA VAL A 106 7.61 -18.68 7.38
C VAL A 106 6.51 -18.39 6.36
N LEU A 107 6.59 -19.05 5.21
CA LEU A 107 5.54 -18.96 4.19
C LEU A 107 4.26 -19.60 4.73
N LYS A 108 3.12 -18.90 4.53
CA LYS A 108 1.80 -19.49 4.70
C LYS A 108 1.61 -20.64 3.71
N ASP A 109 1.08 -21.76 4.21
CA ASP A 109 0.65 -22.99 3.52
C ASP A 109 1.12 -23.14 2.06
N ASP A 110 2.21 -23.88 1.82
CA ASP A 110 2.82 -24.28 0.53
C ASP A 110 2.55 -23.39 -0.72
N GLY A 111 2.55 -22.07 -0.54
CA GLY A 111 2.35 -21.10 -1.64
C GLY A 111 0.90 -20.70 -1.95
N ALA A 112 -0.04 -20.84 -1.01
CA ALA A 112 -1.41 -20.33 -1.15
C ALA A 112 -1.46 -18.83 -1.52
N GLY A 113 -0.55 -18.02 -0.95
CA GLY A 113 -0.38 -16.60 -1.33
C GLY A 113 0.00 -16.37 -2.79
N PHE A 114 0.55 -17.36 -3.48
CA PHE A 114 0.92 -17.27 -4.91
C PHE A 114 -0.19 -17.70 -5.87
N LYS A 115 -1.23 -18.42 -5.40
CA LYS A 115 -2.32 -18.96 -6.24
C LYS A 115 -2.86 -17.93 -7.23
N HIS A 116 -3.20 -16.74 -6.71
CA HIS A 116 -3.81 -15.67 -7.49
C HIS A 116 -2.79 -14.88 -8.31
N VAL A 117 -1.58 -14.67 -7.79
CA VAL A 117 -0.47 -14.04 -8.53
C VAL A 117 -0.10 -14.86 -9.76
N ASP A 118 0.11 -16.18 -9.61
CA ASP A 118 0.45 -17.07 -10.72
C ASP A 118 -0.64 -17.07 -11.81
N ARG A 119 -1.91 -17.07 -11.37
CA ARG A 119 -3.07 -17.04 -12.25
C ARG A 119 -3.08 -15.76 -13.08
N VAL A 120 -2.93 -14.58 -12.45
CA VAL A 120 -2.92 -13.30 -13.18
C VAL A 120 -1.70 -13.18 -14.08
N VAL A 121 -0.51 -13.56 -13.63
CA VAL A 121 0.71 -13.58 -14.47
C VAL A 121 0.50 -14.48 -15.71
N LYS A 122 -0.12 -15.64 -15.55
CA LYS A 122 -0.43 -16.55 -16.68
C LYS A 122 -1.47 -15.96 -17.63
N LEU A 123 -2.50 -15.29 -17.12
CA LEU A 123 -3.50 -14.61 -17.94
C LEU A 123 -2.84 -13.46 -18.74
N CYS A 124 -2.07 -12.60 -18.09
CA CYS A 124 -1.34 -11.51 -18.73
C CYS A 124 -0.39 -12.04 -19.82
N ALA A 125 0.37 -13.10 -19.53
CA ALA A 125 1.25 -13.75 -20.50
C ALA A 125 0.53 -14.23 -21.78
N LYS A 126 -0.68 -14.80 -21.65
CA LYS A 126 -1.51 -15.24 -22.79
C LYS A 126 -1.85 -14.08 -23.73
N TYR A 127 -2.00 -12.86 -23.18
CA TYR A 127 -2.35 -11.64 -23.92
C TYR A 127 -1.17 -10.72 -24.18
N LYS A 128 0.06 -11.20 -23.97
CA LYS A 128 1.30 -10.44 -24.17
C LYS A 128 1.37 -9.16 -23.32
N ILE A 129 0.83 -9.23 -22.10
CA ILE A 129 0.88 -8.18 -21.09
C ILE A 129 2.01 -8.55 -20.12
N TYR A 130 2.97 -7.66 -19.95
CA TYR A 130 3.98 -7.78 -18.89
C TYR A 130 3.37 -7.54 -17.52
N THR A 131 3.98 -8.08 -16.47
CA THR A 131 3.60 -7.84 -15.08
C THR A 131 4.77 -7.26 -14.29
N ILE A 132 4.52 -6.26 -13.45
CA ILE A 132 5.49 -5.79 -12.46
C ILE A 132 4.96 -6.24 -11.11
N LEU A 133 5.72 -7.07 -10.41
CA LEU A 133 5.35 -7.52 -9.07
C LEU A 133 5.78 -6.45 -8.07
N ASP A 134 4.84 -5.94 -7.29
CA ASP A 134 5.06 -4.82 -6.38
C ASP A 134 4.70 -5.23 -4.96
N LEU A 135 5.67 -5.18 -4.04
CA LEU A 135 5.39 -5.39 -2.63
C LEU A 135 5.02 -4.05 -2.00
N HIS A 136 3.71 -3.85 -1.91
CA HIS A 136 3.09 -2.57 -1.68
C HIS A 136 2.85 -2.26 -0.20
N SER A 137 2.75 -3.31 0.62
CA SER A 137 2.71 -3.22 2.09
C SER A 137 3.80 -4.12 2.67
N LEU A 138 4.55 -3.59 3.65
CA LEU A 138 5.68 -4.26 4.31
C LEU A 138 5.43 -4.43 5.82
N PRO A 139 6.13 -5.37 6.50
CA PRO A 139 6.12 -5.45 7.96
C PRO A 139 6.44 -4.08 8.60
N GLY A 140 5.59 -3.64 9.51
CA GLY A 140 5.71 -2.34 10.19
C GLY A 140 5.30 -1.11 9.37
N GLY A 141 4.91 -1.24 8.10
CA GLY A 141 4.55 -0.13 7.22
C GLY A 141 5.76 0.73 6.83
N GLN A 142 6.06 0.82 5.54
CA GLN A 142 7.19 1.61 5.03
C GLN A 142 6.91 3.11 4.93
N ASN A 143 5.65 3.49 5.12
CA ASN A 143 5.19 4.87 5.12
C ASN A 143 4.07 5.04 6.17
N PRO A 144 3.69 6.28 6.51
CA PRO A 144 2.73 6.54 7.59
C PRO A 144 1.26 6.35 7.17
N ASP A 145 0.99 5.83 5.97
CA ASP A 145 -0.34 5.81 5.38
C ASP A 145 -0.98 4.41 5.34
N TRP A 146 -2.32 4.39 5.30
CA TRP A 146 -3.13 3.16 5.34
C TRP A 146 -2.85 2.19 4.20
N HIS A 147 -2.39 2.68 3.04
CA HIS A 147 -2.18 1.85 1.84
C HIS A 147 -0.91 0.99 1.93
N SER A 148 -0.04 1.24 2.92
CA SER A 148 1.03 0.32 3.34
C SER A 148 0.59 -0.66 4.44
N ASP A 149 -0.72 -0.77 4.65
CA ASP A 149 -1.36 -1.55 5.72
C ASP A 149 -0.81 -1.16 7.11
N ASN A 150 -0.52 0.13 7.26
CA ASN A 150 -0.06 0.73 8.51
C ASN A 150 -1.25 1.12 9.37
N VAL A 151 -1.34 0.51 10.54
CA VAL A 151 -2.40 0.75 11.54
C VAL A 151 -2.14 2.01 12.38
N THR A 152 -0.99 2.64 12.15
CA THR A 152 -0.50 3.84 12.83
C THR A 152 -0.12 4.89 11.79
N ASN A 153 0.42 6.01 12.25
CA ASN A 153 1.03 7.04 11.41
C ASN A 153 2.58 6.98 11.45
N HIS A 154 3.15 5.89 11.94
CA HIS A 154 4.59 5.72 12.12
C HIS A 154 5.12 4.60 11.25
N ALA A 155 6.14 4.88 10.43
CA ALA A 155 6.71 3.91 9.50
C ALA A 155 7.75 3.01 10.20
N ALA A 156 7.28 2.06 11.00
CA ALA A 156 8.13 1.22 11.86
C ALA A 156 9.09 0.30 11.08
N PHE A 157 8.85 0.08 9.78
CA PHE A 157 9.77 -0.61 8.87
C PHE A 157 11.22 -0.09 8.95
N TRP A 158 11.38 1.22 9.15
CA TRP A 158 12.70 1.85 9.16
C TRP A 158 13.46 1.67 10.47
N ASP A 159 12.77 1.32 11.55
CA ASP A 159 13.36 1.23 12.89
C ASP A 159 13.82 -0.20 13.22
N HIS A 160 13.15 -1.19 12.62
CA HIS A 160 13.40 -2.60 12.91
C HIS A 160 14.09 -3.29 11.74
N LYS A 161 15.35 -3.66 11.94
CA LYS A 161 16.12 -4.46 10.97
C LYS A 161 15.39 -5.78 10.61
N ASP A 162 14.73 -6.39 11.59
CA ASP A 162 13.96 -7.62 11.39
C ASP A 162 12.88 -7.47 10.31
N PHE A 163 12.13 -6.36 10.30
CA PHE A 163 11.13 -6.10 9.26
C PHE A 163 11.75 -6.03 7.87
N GLN A 164 12.92 -5.40 7.74
CA GLN A 164 13.67 -5.35 6.50
C GLN A 164 14.24 -6.72 6.10
N ASP A 165 14.65 -7.55 7.07
CA ASP A 165 15.18 -8.89 6.84
C ASP A 165 14.08 -9.84 6.32
N ARG A 166 12.88 -9.76 6.91
CA ARG A 166 11.67 -10.46 6.44
C ARG A 166 11.32 -10.09 5.01
N VAL A 167 11.40 -8.80 4.65
CA VAL A 167 11.20 -8.37 3.25
C VAL A 167 12.29 -8.91 2.31
N CYS A 168 13.56 -8.90 2.72
CA CYS A 168 14.63 -9.51 1.92
C CYS A 168 14.42 -11.03 1.74
N TRP A 169 13.98 -11.73 2.79
CA TRP A 169 13.64 -13.15 2.74
C TRP A 169 12.50 -13.43 1.75
N LEU A 170 11.39 -12.69 1.87
CA LEU A 170 10.24 -12.85 1.00
C LEU A 170 10.59 -12.56 -0.46
N TRP A 171 11.37 -11.51 -0.73
CA TRP A 171 11.79 -11.17 -2.09
C TRP A 171 12.69 -12.23 -2.72
N ARG A 172 13.54 -12.93 -1.95
CA ARG A 172 14.30 -14.08 -2.48
C ARG A 172 13.38 -15.21 -2.92
N ILE A 173 12.27 -15.43 -2.23
CA ILE A 173 11.27 -16.45 -2.59
C ILE A 173 10.52 -16.03 -3.85
N ILE A 174 10.00 -14.80 -3.89
CA ILE A 174 9.28 -14.24 -5.05
C ILE A 174 10.19 -14.30 -6.29
N ALA A 175 11.41 -13.75 -6.19
CA ALA A 175 12.36 -13.74 -7.30
C ALA A 175 12.74 -15.16 -7.75
N SER A 176 12.99 -16.09 -6.82
CA SER A 176 13.28 -17.49 -7.18
C SER A 176 12.13 -18.15 -7.96
N ARG A 177 10.89 -17.82 -7.62
CA ARG A 177 9.69 -18.35 -8.31
C ARG A 177 9.58 -17.83 -9.74
N TYR A 178 9.85 -16.53 -9.95
CA TYR A 178 9.59 -15.86 -11.23
C TYR A 178 10.81 -15.65 -12.13
N ARG A 179 12.03 -15.98 -11.67
CA ARG A 179 13.31 -15.73 -12.38
C ARG A 179 13.42 -16.16 -13.83
N ASN A 180 12.60 -17.12 -14.27
CA ASN A 180 12.62 -17.65 -15.64
C ASN A 180 11.41 -17.19 -16.48
N ASN A 181 10.55 -16.33 -15.96
CA ASN A 181 9.32 -15.90 -16.61
C ASN A 181 9.46 -14.50 -17.21
N GLY A 182 9.77 -14.40 -18.50
CA GLY A 182 9.93 -13.11 -19.19
C GLY A 182 8.65 -12.27 -19.32
N TRP A 183 7.47 -12.77 -18.92
CA TRP A 183 6.26 -11.93 -18.77
C TRP A 183 6.18 -11.23 -17.42
N VAL A 184 7.11 -11.51 -16.51
CA VAL A 184 7.40 -10.61 -15.38
C VAL A 184 8.44 -9.61 -15.88
N ALA A 185 8.07 -8.34 -16.00
CA ALA A 185 8.99 -7.26 -16.39
C ALA A 185 9.96 -6.91 -15.27
N GLY A 186 9.66 -7.29 -14.04
CA GLY A 186 10.56 -7.17 -12.91
C GLY A 186 9.85 -7.01 -11.58
N TYR A 187 10.61 -6.51 -10.61
CA TYR A 187 10.23 -6.45 -9.21
C TYR A 187 10.28 -5.01 -8.72
N ASN A 188 9.22 -4.53 -8.10
CA ASN A 188 9.16 -3.27 -7.37
C ASN A 188 9.25 -3.58 -5.86
N PRO A 189 10.44 -3.51 -5.24
CA PRO A 189 10.66 -4.11 -3.93
C PRO A 189 9.92 -3.44 -2.77
N ILE A 190 9.58 -2.15 -2.94
CA ILE A 190 8.96 -1.30 -1.94
C ILE A 190 8.20 -0.18 -2.66
N ASN A 191 6.92 -0.03 -2.35
CA ASN A 191 6.11 1.09 -2.80
C ASN A 191 6.23 2.29 -1.86
N GLU A 192 6.36 3.50 -2.42
CA GLU A 192 6.24 4.78 -1.71
C GLU A 192 6.91 4.83 -0.33
N PRO A 193 8.21 4.51 -0.21
CA PRO A 193 8.91 4.59 1.05
C PRO A 193 8.88 6.01 1.61
N CYS A 194 8.76 6.13 2.93
CA CYS A 194 8.83 7.39 3.67
C CYS A 194 9.75 7.26 4.87
N ASP A 195 11.06 7.27 4.59
CA ASP A 195 12.11 7.32 5.60
C ASP A 195 12.40 8.79 5.99
N PRO A 196 12.07 9.24 7.22
CA PRO A 196 12.38 10.60 7.66
C PRO A 196 13.89 10.90 7.71
N GLU A 197 14.74 9.87 7.83
CA GLU A 197 16.20 10.03 7.85
C GLU A 197 16.81 10.08 6.43
N HIS A 198 16.03 9.70 5.41
CA HIS A 198 16.36 9.56 4.00
C HIS A 198 17.51 8.60 3.62
N TRP A 199 18.52 8.41 4.46
CA TRP A 199 19.70 7.60 4.14
C TRP A 199 19.45 6.09 4.28
N ARG A 200 18.40 5.65 5.01
CA ARG A 200 18.13 4.22 5.22
C ARG A 200 17.58 3.55 3.96
N LEU A 201 16.85 4.30 3.12
CA LEU A 201 16.30 3.78 1.86
C LEU A 201 17.40 3.32 0.88
N PRO A 202 18.39 4.14 0.47
CA PRO A 202 19.45 3.67 -0.43
C PRO A 202 20.26 2.51 0.18
N ALA A 203 20.54 2.54 1.49
CA ALA A 203 21.21 1.43 2.18
C ALA A 203 20.40 0.13 2.16
N PHE A 204 19.07 0.23 2.30
CA PHE A 204 18.17 -0.91 2.15
C PHE A 204 18.15 -1.43 0.70
N TYR A 205 18.16 -0.53 -0.29
CA TYR A 205 18.22 -0.90 -1.70
C TYR A 205 19.47 -1.69 -2.07
N ASP A 206 20.64 -1.30 -1.59
CA ASP A 206 21.88 -2.07 -1.80
C ASP A 206 21.74 -3.51 -1.28
N ARG A 207 21.14 -3.66 -0.09
CA ARG A 207 20.98 -4.95 0.57
C ARG A 207 19.96 -5.84 -0.13
N ILE A 208 18.78 -5.32 -0.42
CA ILE A 208 17.71 -6.09 -1.06
C ILE A 208 18.04 -6.43 -2.51
N ALA A 209 18.66 -5.51 -3.25
CA ALA A 209 19.09 -5.76 -4.62
C ALA A 209 20.11 -6.89 -4.66
N LYS A 210 21.12 -6.88 -3.78
CA LYS A 210 22.05 -8.01 -3.63
C LYS A 210 21.29 -9.32 -3.34
N GLY A 211 20.38 -9.30 -2.38
CA GLY A 211 19.59 -10.48 -1.99
C GLY A 211 18.78 -11.07 -3.14
N ILE A 212 18.12 -10.23 -3.94
CA ILE A 212 17.36 -10.64 -5.14
C ILE A 212 18.31 -11.15 -6.23
N ARG A 213 19.40 -10.43 -6.50
CA ARG A 213 20.36 -10.76 -7.57
C ARG A 213 21.09 -12.08 -7.35
N ASP A 214 21.26 -12.51 -6.10
CA ASP A 214 21.80 -13.84 -5.75
C ASP A 214 20.95 -14.99 -6.32
N VAL A 215 19.64 -14.78 -6.52
CA VAL A 215 18.71 -15.82 -7.03
C VAL A 215 18.14 -15.49 -8.42
N ASP A 216 18.12 -14.21 -8.80
CA ASP A 216 17.64 -13.69 -10.07
C ASP A 216 18.48 -12.47 -10.54
N PRO A 217 19.52 -12.73 -11.35
CA PRO A 217 20.38 -11.66 -11.85
C PRO A 217 19.76 -10.88 -13.02
N GLN A 218 18.61 -11.30 -13.58
CA GLN A 218 18.16 -10.87 -14.91
C GLN A 218 17.02 -9.84 -14.89
N HIS A 219 16.04 -9.99 -13.99
CA HIS A 219 14.84 -9.15 -13.99
C HIS A 219 15.12 -7.69 -13.58
N ILE A 220 14.37 -6.73 -14.11
CA ILE A 220 14.55 -5.31 -13.75
C ILE A 220 14.13 -5.09 -12.29
N LEU A 221 14.86 -4.23 -11.56
CA LEU A 221 14.39 -3.67 -10.29
C LEU A 221 13.74 -2.31 -10.54
N TRP A 222 12.48 -2.16 -10.17
CA TRP A 222 11.71 -0.92 -10.26
C TRP A 222 11.75 -0.26 -8.87
N LEU A 223 12.51 0.83 -8.71
CA LEU A 223 12.83 1.37 -7.39
C LEU A 223 12.14 2.72 -7.19
N ASP A 224 11.34 2.84 -6.13
CA ASP A 224 10.67 4.08 -5.78
C ASP A 224 11.62 5.07 -5.10
N GLY A 225 11.44 6.37 -5.39
CA GLY A 225 12.05 7.43 -4.59
C GLY A 225 11.49 7.49 -3.17
N ASN A 226 12.16 8.21 -2.28
CA ASN A 226 11.66 8.45 -0.93
C ASN A 226 10.51 9.49 -0.92
N THR A 227 9.84 9.60 0.22
CA THR A 227 8.75 10.56 0.47
C THR A 227 7.62 10.38 -0.56
N PHE A 228 7.04 9.18 -0.62
CA PHE A 228 6.02 8.80 -1.61
C PHE A 228 6.52 8.97 -3.06
N ALA A 229 7.71 8.45 -3.35
CA ALA A 229 8.33 8.50 -4.68
C ALA A 229 8.53 9.94 -5.23
N MET A 230 8.66 10.94 -4.36
CA MET A 230 8.82 12.34 -4.77
C MET A 230 10.26 12.83 -4.83
N GLU A 231 11.21 12.16 -4.16
CA GLU A 231 12.59 12.65 -4.08
C GLU A 231 13.68 11.58 -3.90
N TRP A 232 14.91 11.95 -4.24
CA TRP A 232 16.09 11.07 -4.32
C TRP A 232 17.25 11.55 -3.42
N LYS A 233 16.93 12.20 -2.29
CA LYS A 233 17.95 12.66 -1.33
C LYS A 233 18.77 11.46 -0.81
N PHE A 234 20.08 11.65 -0.65
CA PHE A 234 21.07 10.65 -0.20
C PHE A 234 21.37 9.49 -1.17
N PHE A 235 20.79 9.48 -2.38
CA PHE A 235 21.22 8.57 -3.43
C PHE A 235 22.46 9.12 -4.13
N ASP A 236 23.56 8.36 -4.09
CA ASP A 236 24.83 8.72 -4.73
C ASP A 236 25.16 7.86 -5.97
N HIS A 237 24.43 6.77 -6.18
CA HIS A 237 24.57 5.89 -7.34
C HIS A 237 23.21 5.30 -7.77
N VAL A 238 23.20 4.64 -8.93
CA VAL A 238 22.05 3.87 -9.43
C VAL A 238 22.45 2.40 -9.55
N LEU A 239 21.57 1.52 -9.11
CA LEU A 239 21.79 0.08 -9.18
C LEU A 239 21.76 -0.41 -10.64
N PRO A 240 22.51 -1.48 -10.98
CA PRO A 240 22.49 -2.02 -12.33
C PRO A 240 21.14 -2.66 -12.66
N ASN A 241 20.72 -2.50 -13.92
CA ASN A 241 19.47 -3.06 -14.44
C ASN A 241 18.25 -2.66 -13.57
N SER A 242 18.18 -1.37 -13.24
CA SER A 242 17.06 -0.78 -12.49
C SER A 242 16.38 0.35 -13.25
N VAL A 243 15.09 0.49 -13.04
CA VAL A 243 14.26 1.63 -13.46
C VAL A 243 13.86 2.38 -12.21
N LEU A 244 13.92 3.70 -12.25
CA LEU A 244 13.60 4.54 -11.10
C LEU A 244 12.18 5.07 -11.23
N ALA A 245 11.40 4.98 -10.16
CA ALA A 245 9.98 5.28 -10.13
C ALA A 245 9.69 6.60 -9.40
N LEU A 246 8.69 7.32 -9.94
CA LEU A 246 8.07 8.49 -9.32
C LEU A 246 6.55 8.34 -9.39
N HIS A 247 5.82 9.01 -8.50
CA HIS A 247 4.37 9.10 -8.56
C HIS A 247 3.90 10.55 -8.81
N ASP A 248 3.03 10.73 -9.80
CA ASP A 248 2.70 12.05 -10.35
C ASP A 248 1.22 12.40 -10.34
N TYR A 249 0.66 12.49 -9.13
CA TYR A 249 -0.66 13.06 -8.90
C TYR A 249 -0.69 14.59 -9.03
N SER A 250 -1.75 15.10 -9.65
CA SER A 250 -2.06 16.53 -9.71
C SER A 250 -3.28 16.84 -8.85
N MET A 251 -3.23 17.91 -8.05
CA MET A 251 -4.40 18.37 -7.28
C MET A 251 -5.57 18.75 -8.19
N HIS A 252 -5.31 19.14 -9.44
CA HIS A 252 -6.36 19.33 -10.45
C HIS A 252 -7.08 18.04 -10.84
N GLY A 253 -6.72 16.89 -10.26
CA GLY A 253 -7.39 15.62 -10.39
C GLY A 253 -8.33 15.28 -9.22
N PHE A 254 -8.31 16.03 -8.11
CA PHE A 254 -9.02 15.67 -6.88
C PHE A 254 -10.20 16.61 -6.57
N PRO A 255 -11.25 16.14 -5.87
CA PRO A 255 -12.45 16.95 -5.59
C PRO A 255 -12.17 18.27 -4.87
N LYS A 256 -11.21 18.29 -3.93
CA LYS A 256 -10.79 19.50 -3.20
C LYS A 256 -9.89 20.45 -4.03
N GLY A 257 -9.37 20.01 -5.18
CA GLY A 257 -8.46 20.83 -5.99
C GLY A 257 -9.15 21.60 -7.10
N ASP A 258 -8.54 22.71 -7.52
CA ASP A 258 -9.09 23.58 -8.56
C ASP A 258 -9.29 22.84 -9.89
N LYS A 259 -10.34 23.22 -10.61
CA LYS A 259 -10.67 22.64 -11.92
C LYS A 259 -9.55 22.89 -12.93
N TYR A 260 -9.20 21.85 -13.70
CA TYR A 260 -8.31 21.99 -14.85
C TYR A 260 -9.06 22.66 -16.01
N ILE A 261 -8.53 23.78 -16.49
CA ILE A 261 -9.06 24.57 -17.62
C ILE A 261 -8.10 24.60 -18.81
N GLY A 262 -6.93 23.95 -18.71
CA GLY A 262 -5.95 23.88 -19.79
C GLY A 262 -5.23 25.19 -20.08
N SER A 263 -5.15 26.10 -19.10
CA SER A 263 -4.40 27.35 -19.25
C SER A 263 -2.90 27.07 -19.44
N ALA A 264 -2.19 27.98 -20.09
CA ALA A 264 -0.74 27.86 -20.27
C ALA A 264 0.01 27.71 -18.93
N GLU A 265 -0.47 28.39 -17.88
CA GLU A 265 0.07 28.29 -16.52
C GLU A 265 -0.15 26.90 -15.91
N GLN A 266 -1.35 26.33 -16.04
CA GLN A 266 -1.62 24.98 -15.53
C GLN A 266 -0.76 23.93 -16.25
N LYS A 267 -0.62 24.03 -17.57
CA LYS A 267 0.23 23.13 -18.37
C LYS A 267 1.70 23.22 -17.96
N ASP A 268 2.23 24.43 -17.85
CA ASP A 268 3.61 24.68 -17.39
C ASP A 268 3.84 24.15 -15.97
N LYS A 269 2.87 24.33 -15.07
CA LYS A 269 2.94 23.80 -13.70
C LYS A 269 2.96 22.26 -13.66
N LEU A 270 2.13 21.59 -14.46
CA LEU A 270 2.11 20.12 -14.56
C LEU A 270 3.47 19.60 -15.04
N GLU A 271 4.00 20.19 -16.11
CA GLU A 271 5.30 19.78 -16.66
C GLU A 271 6.44 20.03 -15.67
N LYS A 272 6.48 21.20 -15.03
CA LYS A 272 7.48 21.50 -13.98
C LYS A 272 7.41 20.55 -12.79
N GLN A 273 6.20 20.19 -12.37
CA GLN A 273 6.02 19.22 -11.27
C GLN A 273 6.63 17.87 -11.64
N PHE A 274 6.31 17.35 -12.83
CA PHE A 274 6.87 16.11 -13.35
C PHE A 274 8.40 16.17 -13.43
N LEU A 275 8.93 17.21 -14.10
CA LEU A 275 10.38 17.40 -14.30
C LEU A 275 11.16 17.47 -12.98
N ARG A 276 10.58 18.10 -11.94
CA ARG A 276 11.18 18.14 -10.60
C ARG A 276 11.36 16.73 -10.02
N LYS A 277 10.34 15.88 -10.12
CA LYS A 277 10.39 14.50 -9.60
C LYS A 277 11.33 13.62 -10.43
N ALA A 278 11.37 13.83 -11.75
CA ALA A 278 12.20 13.09 -12.70
C ALA A 278 13.66 13.58 -12.80
N GLU A 279 14.02 14.67 -12.12
CA GLU A 279 15.33 15.34 -12.26
C GLU A 279 16.50 14.37 -12.05
N PHE A 280 16.41 13.52 -11.01
CA PHE A 280 17.45 12.54 -10.70
C PHE A 280 17.61 11.52 -11.82
N MET A 281 16.52 10.96 -12.34
CA MET A 281 16.53 9.97 -13.43
C MET A 281 17.19 10.53 -14.70
N PHE A 282 16.81 11.74 -15.11
CA PHE A 282 17.39 12.39 -16.28
C PHE A 282 18.87 12.74 -16.09
N LYS A 283 19.27 13.16 -14.89
CA LYS A 283 20.68 13.42 -14.58
C LYS A 283 21.52 12.15 -14.62
N GLN A 284 20.98 11.04 -14.12
CA GLN A 284 21.66 9.73 -14.09
C GLN A 284 21.55 8.97 -15.42
N LYS A 285 20.73 9.46 -16.37
CA LYS A 285 20.48 8.81 -17.67
C LYS A 285 19.99 7.38 -17.52
N VAL A 286 18.96 7.21 -16.70
CA VAL A 286 18.29 5.94 -16.46
C VAL A 286 16.81 6.04 -16.79
N PRO A 287 16.15 4.93 -17.16
CA PRO A 287 14.74 4.97 -17.48
C PRO A 287 13.91 5.40 -16.27
N CYS A 288 12.81 6.10 -16.56
CA CYS A 288 11.87 6.61 -15.56
C CYS A 288 10.52 5.92 -15.72
N TRP A 289 9.93 5.50 -14.60
CA TRP A 289 8.58 4.97 -14.52
C TRP A 289 7.70 5.88 -13.67
N ASN A 290 6.57 6.32 -14.22
CA ASN A 290 5.51 6.89 -13.41
C ASN A 290 4.60 5.75 -12.90
N GLY A 291 4.86 5.28 -11.68
CA GLY A 291 4.19 4.13 -11.10
C GLY A 291 2.72 4.37 -10.74
N GLU A 292 2.35 5.64 -10.53
CA GLU A 292 1.01 6.05 -10.12
C GLU A 292 0.70 7.49 -10.55
N PHE A 293 -0.47 7.66 -11.14
CA PHE A 293 -1.09 8.94 -11.46
C PHE A 293 -2.56 8.70 -11.79
N GLY A 294 -3.32 9.78 -11.97
CA GLY A 294 -4.70 9.70 -12.46
C GLY A 294 -5.64 10.61 -11.67
N PRO A 295 -6.72 11.09 -12.29
CA PRO A 295 -7.73 11.88 -11.61
C PRO A 295 -8.74 11.01 -10.85
N VAL A 296 -9.47 11.63 -9.93
CA VAL A 296 -10.70 11.12 -9.30
C VAL A 296 -11.90 11.69 -10.04
N TYR A 297 -12.82 10.81 -10.45
CA TYR A 297 -13.98 11.16 -11.23
C TYR A 297 -15.20 11.43 -10.34
N ALA A 298 -15.97 12.43 -10.74
CA ALA A 298 -17.24 12.77 -10.12
C ALA A 298 -18.30 11.69 -10.42
N ASN A 299 -19.10 11.39 -9.42
CA ASN A 299 -20.21 10.45 -9.47
C ASN A 299 -21.48 11.17 -10.00
N PRO A 300 -22.08 10.74 -11.13
CA PRO A 300 -23.25 11.40 -11.71
C PRO A 300 -24.49 11.45 -10.83
N GLN A 301 -24.64 10.51 -9.90
CA GLN A 301 -25.77 10.45 -8.97
C GLN A 301 -25.59 11.37 -7.75
N LEU A 302 -24.34 11.74 -7.43
CA LEU A 302 -24.02 12.46 -6.18
C LEU A 302 -23.42 13.85 -6.41
N ASP A 303 -22.76 14.08 -7.55
CA ASP A 303 -22.01 15.29 -7.82
C ASP A 303 -22.68 16.14 -8.90
N GLU A 304 -23.16 17.32 -8.49
CA GLU A 304 -23.68 18.32 -9.42
C GLU A 304 -22.58 18.76 -10.40
N GLY A 305 -22.91 18.87 -11.70
CA GLY A 305 -21.94 19.21 -12.74
C GLY A 305 -20.92 18.10 -13.04
N SER A 306 -21.20 16.85 -12.64
CA SER A 306 -20.31 15.69 -12.83
C SER A 306 -19.79 15.53 -14.26
N GLU A 307 -20.61 15.78 -15.29
CA GLU A 307 -20.18 15.71 -16.70
C GLU A 307 -19.04 16.69 -17.00
N GLU A 308 -19.19 17.94 -16.57
CA GLU A 308 -18.22 19.02 -16.78
C GLU A 308 -16.96 18.81 -15.95
N ILE A 309 -17.11 18.33 -14.71
CA ILE A 309 -15.99 17.93 -13.85
C ILE A 309 -15.20 16.81 -14.53
N ASN A 310 -15.88 15.75 -14.96
CA ASN A 310 -15.24 14.59 -15.58
C ASN A 310 -14.59 14.95 -16.93
N ALA A 311 -15.21 15.81 -17.74
CA ALA A 311 -14.58 16.35 -18.95
C ALA A 311 -13.26 17.08 -18.63
N ALA A 312 -13.23 17.91 -17.58
CA ALA A 312 -12.00 18.56 -17.13
C ALA A 312 -10.95 17.56 -16.63
N ARG A 313 -11.36 16.48 -15.94
CA ARG A 313 -10.46 15.40 -15.50
C ARG A 313 -9.87 14.61 -16.66
N TYR A 314 -10.66 14.33 -17.71
CA TYR A 314 -10.14 13.68 -18.92
C TYR A 314 -9.13 14.58 -19.65
N ASN A 315 -9.39 15.88 -19.75
CA ASN A 315 -8.46 16.85 -20.33
C ASN A 315 -7.15 16.97 -19.53
N LEU A 316 -7.23 16.90 -18.19
CA LEU A 316 -6.03 16.85 -17.34
C LEU A 316 -5.21 15.60 -17.62
N LEU A 317 -5.87 14.44 -17.62
CA LEU A 317 -5.22 13.15 -17.84
C LEU A 317 -4.48 13.15 -19.19
N ASP A 318 -5.15 13.57 -20.25
CA ASP A 318 -4.61 13.70 -21.59
C ASP A 318 -3.39 14.65 -21.63
N GLU A 319 -3.41 15.76 -20.90
CA GLU A 319 -2.22 16.62 -20.78
C GLU A 319 -1.05 15.93 -20.06
N GLN A 320 -1.30 15.23 -18.95
CA GLN A 320 -0.25 14.47 -18.26
C GLN A 320 0.34 13.37 -19.17
N LEU A 321 -0.51 12.65 -19.90
CA LEU A 321 -0.07 11.64 -20.87
C LEU A 321 0.77 12.23 -22.00
N ARG A 322 0.44 13.43 -22.51
CA ARG A 322 1.30 14.16 -23.47
C ARG A 322 2.67 14.49 -22.91
N ILE A 323 2.76 14.89 -21.64
CA ILE A 323 4.05 15.11 -20.96
C ILE A 323 4.83 13.80 -20.93
N TYR A 324 4.18 12.70 -20.54
CA TYR A 324 4.83 11.39 -20.48
C TYR A 324 5.27 10.89 -21.86
N ASP A 325 4.53 11.18 -22.92
CA ASP A 325 4.94 10.87 -24.29
C ASP A 325 6.14 11.69 -24.76
N LYS A 326 6.14 12.99 -24.46
CA LYS A 326 7.25 13.90 -24.78
C LYS A 326 8.58 13.39 -24.19
N TYR A 327 8.54 12.82 -22.99
CA TYR A 327 9.70 12.30 -22.27
C TYR A 327 9.83 10.76 -22.30
N LYS A 328 9.01 10.06 -23.10
CA LYS A 328 9.04 8.58 -23.26
C LYS A 328 8.91 7.80 -21.95
N ILE A 329 8.10 8.29 -21.03
CA ILE A 329 7.98 7.78 -19.66
C ILE A 329 7.14 6.51 -19.63
N HIS A 330 7.65 5.43 -19.05
CA HIS A 330 6.83 4.27 -18.74
C HIS A 330 5.76 4.68 -17.73
N TRP A 331 4.54 4.15 -17.80
CA TRP A 331 3.53 4.49 -16.79
C TRP A 331 2.55 3.39 -16.44
N SER A 332 2.04 3.46 -15.21
CA SER A 332 0.93 2.68 -14.71
C SER A 332 -0.09 3.63 -14.08
N ILE A 333 -1.26 3.77 -14.72
CA ILE A 333 -2.32 4.59 -14.15
C ILE A 333 -2.91 3.89 -12.92
N TRP A 334 -3.23 4.68 -11.91
CA TRP A 334 -4.00 4.24 -10.75
C TRP A 334 -5.48 4.52 -11.04
N LEU A 335 -6.29 3.52 -11.40
CA LEU A 335 -6.07 2.07 -11.35
C LEU A 335 -6.96 1.32 -12.37
N TYR A 336 -6.87 -0.02 -12.40
CA TYR A 336 -7.67 -0.84 -13.30
C TYR A 336 -9.17 -0.90 -12.92
N LYS A 337 -9.51 -1.30 -11.69
CA LYS A 337 -10.88 -1.62 -11.28
C LYS A 337 -11.21 -1.09 -9.90
N ASP A 338 -12.40 -0.50 -9.72
CA ASP A 338 -12.86 0.01 -8.42
C ASP A 338 -14.40 0.16 -8.32
N ILE A 339 -14.86 0.81 -7.25
CA ILE A 339 -16.26 1.14 -6.99
C ILE A 339 -16.77 2.43 -7.68
N GLY A 340 -16.04 2.97 -8.66
CA GLY A 340 -16.47 4.14 -9.45
C GLY A 340 -15.67 5.42 -9.23
N VAL A 341 -14.46 5.35 -8.65
CA VAL A 341 -13.67 6.51 -8.22
C VAL A 341 -12.64 6.95 -9.28
N GLN A 342 -11.68 6.10 -9.64
CA GLN A 342 -10.63 6.35 -10.65
C GLN A 342 -10.57 5.27 -11.75
N GLY A 343 -11.15 4.08 -11.51
CA GLY A 343 -10.92 2.87 -12.33
C GLY A 343 -11.24 3.00 -13.83
N MET A 344 -10.46 2.28 -14.65
CA MET A 344 -10.74 2.03 -16.08
C MET A 344 -12.07 1.30 -16.29
N VAL A 345 -12.32 0.33 -15.41
CA VAL A 345 -13.60 -0.32 -15.22
C VAL A 345 -14.05 -0.09 -13.79
N HIS A 346 -15.36 -0.06 -13.56
CA HIS A 346 -15.89 0.11 -12.22
C HIS A 346 -17.15 -0.72 -12.02
N LEU A 347 -17.50 -0.98 -10.76
CA LEU A 347 -18.70 -1.72 -10.44
C LEU A 347 -19.95 -1.00 -10.95
N ASP A 348 -20.92 -1.79 -11.39
CA ASP A 348 -22.29 -1.31 -11.60
C ASP A 348 -22.86 -0.84 -10.23
N PRO A 349 -23.38 0.40 -10.11
CA PRO A 349 -24.05 0.87 -8.90
C PRO A 349 -25.17 -0.05 -8.41
N GLU A 350 -25.77 -0.82 -9.33
CA GLU A 350 -26.84 -1.77 -9.02
C GLU A 350 -26.34 -3.16 -8.57
N SER A 351 -25.02 -3.39 -8.57
CA SER A 351 -24.40 -4.64 -8.14
C SER A 351 -24.61 -4.94 -6.66
N LYS A 352 -24.53 -6.23 -6.29
CA LYS A 352 -24.76 -6.68 -4.90
C LYS A 352 -23.75 -6.03 -3.94
N TRP A 353 -22.48 -5.90 -4.31
CA TRP A 353 -21.48 -5.22 -3.49
C TRP A 353 -21.88 -3.76 -3.24
N MET A 354 -22.13 -2.98 -4.30
CA MET A 354 -22.46 -1.56 -4.17
C MET A 354 -23.71 -1.32 -3.34
N LYS A 355 -24.77 -2.09 -3.56
CA LYS A 355 -26.00 -2.02 -2.75
C LYS A 355 -25.78 -2.37 -1.28
N THR A 356 -24.92 -3.35 -1.00
CA THR A 356 -24.62 -3.78 0.37
C THR A 356 -23.88 -2.69 1.14
N ILE A 357 -22.90 -2.03 0.52
CA ILE A 357 -22.06 -1.04 1.20
C ILE A 357 -22.59 0.40 1.09
N ALA A 358 -23.61 0.66 0.26
CA ALA A 358 -24.14 2.00 0.01
C ALA A 358 -24.45 2.81 1.28
N PRO A 359 -25.12 2.26 2.33
CA PRO A 359 -25.39 3.03 3.54
C PRO A 359 -24.11 3.47 4.26
N PHE A 360 -23.07 2.63 4.23
CA PHE A 360 -21.78 3.00 4.82
C PHE A 360 -21.01 3.99 3.95
N LEU A 361 -21.08 3.88 2.61
CA LEU A 361 -20.41 4.81 1.70
C LEU A 361 -20.88 6.26 1.88
N GLU A 362 -22.18 6.48 2.11
CA GLU A 362 -22.73 7.81 2.42
C GLU A 362 -22.06 8.40 3.67
N LYS A 363 -22.02 7.63 4.75
CA LYS A 363 -21.36 8.02 6.01
C LYS A 363 -19.85 8.23 5.83
N LYS A 364 -19.19 7.34 5.08
CA LYS A 364 -17.76 7.42 4.77
C LYS A 364 -17.42 8.73 4.08
N ARG A 365 -18.23 9.13 3.09
CA ARG A 365 -18.09 10.40 2.36
C ARG A 365 -18.34 11.60 3.27
N ALA A 366 -19.42 11.59 4.06
CA ALA A 366 -19.76 12.69 4.95
C ALA A 366 -18.66 13.00 5.98
N LEU A 367 -18.04 11.94 6.52
CA LEU A 367 -16.97 12.03 7.52
C LEU A 367 -15.56 12.14 6.91
N GLN A 368 -15.44 12.13 5.58
CA GLN A 368 -14.17 12.16 4.85
C GLN A 368 -13.18 11.07 5.34
N LEU A 369 -13.63 9.81 5.41
CA LEU A 369 -12.83 8.72 5.99
C LEU A 369 -11.68 8.20 5.10
N ASP A 370 -11.48 8.81 3.93
CA ASP A 370 -10.36 8.55 3.03
C ASP A 370 -9.95 9.83 2.28
N ALA A 371 -8.71 9.85 1.79
CA ALA A 371 -8.19 11.06 1.15
C ALA A 371 -8.59 11.23 -0.33
N TRP A 372 -9.03 10.16 -1.00
CA TRP A 372 -9.28 10.16 -2.45
C TRP A 372 -10.66 10.71 -2.79
N GLY A 373 -11.67 10.39 -1.97
CA GLY A 373 -13.05 10.87 -2.07
C GLY A 373 -13.35 12.12 -1.23
N ARG A 374 -12.33 12.91 -0.83
CA ARG A 374 -12.51 14.05 0.07
C ARG A 374 -13.05 15.29 -0.66
N TYR A 375 -14.35 15.56 -0.49
CA TYR A 375 -15.02 16.80 -0.93
C TYR A 375 -14.96 17.87 0.16
N PRO A 376 -15.00 19.18 -0.17
CA PRO A 376 -15.20 20.24 0.83
C PRO A 376 -16.42 19.93 1.72
N SER A 377 -16.25 20.08 3.04
CA SER A 377 -17.30 19.77 4.01
C SER A 377 -17.25 20.77 5.15
N LYS A 378 -18.30 21.59 5.25
CA LYS A 378 -18.42 22.61 6.30
C LYS A 378 -18.38 21.99 7.69
N GLU A 379 -19.07 20.88 7.89
CA GLU A 379 -19.14 20.19 9.19
C GLU A 379 -17.75 19.71 9.64
N VAL A 380 -17.00 19.05 8.74
CA VAL A 380 -15.64 18.59 9.05
C VAL A 380 -14.69 19.77 9.23
N GLU A 381 -14.79 20.79 8.39
CA GLU A 381 -13.95 21.99 8.44
C GLU A 381 -14.16 22.82 9.72
N GLU A 382 -15.39 22.90 10.23
CA GLU A 382 -15.71 23.57 11.51
C GLU A 382 -15.08 22.87 12.73
N VAL A 383 -14.73 21.59 12.61
CA VAL A 383 -14.02 20.83 13.66
C VAL A 383 -12.51 20.86 13.44
N ILE A 384 -12.05 20.59 12.22
CA ILE A 384 -10.63 20.42 11.91
C ILE A 384 -9.89 21.76 11.86
N ASN A 385 -10.46 22.81 11.27
CA ASN A 385 -9.74 24.07 11.10
C ASN A 385 -9.39 24.74 12.45
N PRO A 386 -10.30 24.84 13.44
CA PRO A 386 -9.95 25.38 14.76
C PRO A 386 -8.87 24.56 15.48
N LEU A 387 -8.87 23.23 15.29
CA LEU A 387 -7.83 22.36 15.83
C LEU A 387 -6.48 22.62 15.14
N VAL A 388 -6.46 22.76 13.81
CA VAL A 388 -5.27 23.14 13.04
C VAL A 388 -4.72 24.48 13.52
N ASP A 389 -5.56 25.50 13.65
CA ASP A 389 -5.17 26.83 14.12
C ASP A 389 -4.59 26.78 15.53
N TRP A 390 -5.21 25.99 16.42
CA TRP A 390 -4.71 25.80 17.77
C TRP A 390 -3.36 25.08 17.78
N VAL A 391 -3.18 24.03 16.97
CA VAL A 391 -1.90 23.31 16.84
C VAL A 391 -0.82 24.23 16.28
N ASP A 392 -1.08 24.94 15.19
CA ASP A 392 -0.12 25.85 14.58
C ASP A 392 0.29 27.00 15.52
N LYS A 393 -0.64 27.47 16.37
CA LYS A 393 -0.36 28.49 17.39
C LYS A 393 0.53 27.95 18.53
N ASN A 394 0.29 26.73 19.00
CA ASN A 394 0.93 26.20 20.21
C ASN A 394 2.14 25.29 19.91
N ALA A 395 2.23 24.74 18.70
CA ALA A 395 3.31 23.90 18.21
C ALA A 395 3.67 24.27 16.76
N PRO A 396 4.29 25.45 16.51
CA PRO A 396 4.55 25.95 15.15
C PRO A 396 5.41 25.02 14.28
N SER A 397 6.21 24.14 14.89
CA SER A 397 7.00 23.11 14.21
C SER A 397 6.14 21.97 13.62
N SER A 398 4.82 22.00 13.80
CA SER A 398 3.85 21.13 13.12
C SER A 398 4.02 21.16 11.59
N LYS A 399 4.39 22.32 11.05
CA LYS A 399 4.61 22.58 9.62
C LYS A 399 5.88 21.93 9.08
N ASP A 400 6.81 21.58 9.97
CA ASP A 400 8.09 20.98 9.63
C ASP A 400 8.07 19.45 9.79
N GLN A 401 6.94 18.87 10.22
CA GLN A 401 6.83 17.43 10.41
C GLN A 401 6.92 16.70 9.07
N TYR A 402 7.72 15.64 9.06
CA TYR A 402 7.81 14.75 7.91
C TYR A 402 6.50 13.97 7.76
N PRO A 403 5.97 13.79 6.54
CA PRO A 403 6.47 14.23 5.22
C PRO A 403 6.41 15.75 5.01
N THR A 404 7.55 16.35 4.65
CA THR A 404 7.71 17.81 4.54
C THR A 404 6.77 18.52 3.55
N PRO A 405 6.22 17.88 2.48
CA PRO A 405 5.23 18.54 1.63
C PRO A 405 3.84 18.69 2.26
N TRP A 406 3.59 18.15 3.46
CA TRP A 406 2.27 18.13 4.07
C TRP A 406 2.08 19.31 5.04
N ALA A 407 1.03 20.08 4.83
CA ALA A 407 0.58 21.07 5.81
C ALA A 407 -0.02 20.39 7.06
N THR A 408 -0.04 21.11 8.18
CA THR A 408 -0.63 20.65 9.45
C THR A 408 -2.04 20.09 9.29
N GLU A 409 -2.88 20.72 8.46
CA GLU A 409 -4.23 20.23 8.15
C GLU A 409 -4.23 18.81 7.59
N ARG A 410 -3.32 18.50 6.66
CA ARG A 410 -3.21 17.16 6.09
C ARG A 410 -2.71 16.16 7.13
N GLN A 411 -1.74 16.54 7.96
CA GLN A 411 -1.23 15.70 9.05
C GLN A 411 -2.37 15.32 10.02
N ILE A 412 -3.14 16.31 10.47
CA ILE A 412 -4.26 16.11 11.42
C ILE A 412 -5.38 15.29 10.78
N THR A 413 -5.82 15.62 9.57
CA THR A 413 -6.89 14.88 8.88
C THR A 413 -6.49 13.42 8.63
N ARG A 414 -5.22 13.14 8.31
CA ARG A 414 -4.72 11.76 8.15
C ARG A 414 -4.81 10.97 9.47
N LEU A 415 -4.40 11.57 10.57
CA LEU A 415 -4.45 10.94 11.90
C LEU A 415 -5.89 10.66 12.36
N ILE A 416 -6.75 11.66 12.23
CA ILE A 416 -8.10 11.60 12.79
C ILE A 416 -9.05 10.91 11.81
N ASN A 417 -9.25 11.50 10.64
CA ASN A 417 -10.27 11.06 9.70
C ASN A 417 -9.86 9.81 8.91
N HIS A 418 -8.57 9.59 8.65
CA HIS A 418 -8.13 8.47 7.79
C HIS A 418 -7.51 7.28 8.55
N LEU A 419 -7.23 7.42 9.86
CA LEU A 419 -6.70 6.34 10.70
C LEU A 419 -7.59 6.05 11.91
N TRP A 420 -7.77 7.03 12.81
CA TRP A 420 -8.49 6.80 14.06
C TRP A 420 -10.00 6.57 13.87
N MET A 421 -10.71 7.47 13.20
CA MET A 421 -12.15 7.33 12.96
C MET A 421 -12.50 6.08 12.14
N PRO A 422 -11.77 5.75 11.06
CA PRO A 422 -12.01 4.52 10.31
C PRO A 422 -11.87 3.29 11.19
N LYS A 423 -10.86 3.25 12.08
CA LYS A 423 -10.68 2.17 13.04
C LYS A 423 -11.90 1.98 13.95
N CYS A 424 -12.57 3.06 14.34
CA CYS A 424 -13.80 2.99 15.13
C CYS A 424 -15.01 2.50 14.33
N LEU A 425 -14.98 2.61 13.00
CA LEU A 425 -16.12 2.36 12.11
C LEU A 425 -15.96 1.09 11.26
N SER A 426 -14.81 0.40 11.30
CA SER A 426 -14.58 -0.82 10.52
C SER A 426 -15.53 -1.96 10.88
N ASP A 427 -15.86 -2.13 12.16
CA ASP A 427 -16.83 -3.15 12.58
C ASP A 427 -18.23 -2.80 12.03
N GLU A 428 -18.65 -1.53 12.07
CA GLU A 428 -19.91 -1.05 11.49
C GLU A 428 -20.00 -1.31 9.98
N PHE A 429 -18.89 -1.14 9.24
CA PHE A 429 -18.85 -1.52 7.83
C PHE A 429 -19.08 -3.03 7.64
N ALA A 430 -18.41 -3.87 8.43
CA ALA A 430 -18.52 -5.33 8.34
C ALA A 430 -19.94 -5.82 8.70
N GLU A 431 -20.65 -5.13 9.60
CA GLU A 431 -22.03 -5.47 9.99
C GLU A 431 -22.99 -5.53 8.79
N GLN A 432 -22.72 -4.80 7.71
CA GLN A 432 -23.51 -4.84 6.47
C GLN A 432 -23.59 -6.24 5.84
N PHE A 433 -22.65 -7.13 6.18
CA PHE A 433 -22.58 -8.50 5.66
C PHE A 433 -23.10 -9.55 6.64
N ARG A 434 -23.58 -9.14 7.84
CA ARG A 434 -24.06 -10.07 8.85
C ARG A 434 -25.20 -10.93 8.31
N GLY A 435 -25.13 -12.24 8.58
CA GLY A 435 -26.16 -13.20 8.21
C GLY A 435 -26.10 -13.69 6.77
N MET A 436 -25.25 -13.10 5.92
CA MET A 436 -25.09 -13.55 4.53
C MET A 436 -24.60 -15.00 4.47
N GLY A 437 -25.22 -15.79 3.59
CA GLY A 437 -24.73 -17.12 3.19
C GLY A 437 -23.62 -17.04 2.14
N GLU A 438 -22.96 -18.17 1.85
CA GLU A 438 -21.91 -18.22 0.82
C GLU A 438 -22.40 -17.76 -0.56
N ALA A 439 -23.62 -18.11 -0.97
CA ALA A 439 -24.17 -17.68 -2.26
C ALA A 439 -24.30 -16.14 -2.37
N GLU A 440 -24.67 -15.46 -1.29
CA GLU A 440 -24.76 -14.00 -1.28
C GLU A 440 -23.37 -13.34 -1.26
N LEU A 441 -22.43 -13.92 -0.53
CA LEU A 441 -21.04 -13.49 -0.51
C LEU A 441 -20.37 -13.70 -1.88
N GLU A 442 -20.64 -14.81 -2.56
CA GLU A 442 -20.17 -15.04 -3.92
C GLU A 442 -20.76 -14.02 -4.89
N GLU A 443 -22.04 -13.65 -4.77
CA GLU A 443 -22.63 -12.59 -5.60
C GLU A 443 -22.04 -11.20 -5.29
N CYS A 444 -21.70 -10.91 -4.03
CA CYS A 444 -20.89 -9.76 -3.65
C CYS A 444 -19.54 -9.77 -4.39
N ALA A 445 -18.79 -10.88 -4.32
CA ALA A 445 -17.51 -11.02 -5.00
C ALA A 445 -17.64 -10.92 -6.53
N LYS A 446 -18.69 -11.52 -7.09
CA LYS A 446 -18.99 -11.53 -8.53
C LYS A 446 -19.34 -10.16 -9.08
N SER A 447 -19.69 -9.21 -8.22
CA SER A 447 -19.84 -7.79 -8.61
C SER A 447 -18.55 -7.23 -9.25
N PHE A 448 -17.38 -7.78 -8.88
CA PHE A 448 -16.09 -7.41 -9.47
C PHE A 448 -15.75 -8.16 -10.75
N HIS A 449 -16.53 -9.15 -11.18
CA HIS A 449 -16.31 -9.87 -12.44
C HIS A 449 -16.49 -8.92 -13.63
N PHE A 450 -15.65 -9.03 -14.67
CA PHE A 450 -15.65 -8.11 -15.81
C PHE A 450 -17.05 -7.86 -16.41
N ASP A 451 -17.82 -8.93 -16.66
CA ASP A 451 -19.19 -8.85 -17.22
C ASP A 451 -20.24 -8.20 -16.30
N ARG A 452 -19.86 -7.85 -15.06
CA ARG A 452 -20.68 -7.11 -14.08
C ARG A 452 -20.18 -5.69 -13.84
N CYS A 453 -19.09 -5.30 -14.50
CA CYS A 453 -18.50 -3.97 -14.41
C CYS A 453 -18.90 -3.12 -15.62
N LEU A 454 -18.85 -1.81 -15.42
CA LEU A 454 -19.02 -0.77 -16.43
C LEU A 454 -17.65 -0.24 -16.85
N GLN A 455 -17.56 0.29 -18.06
CA GLN A 455 -16.33 0.88 -18.59
C GLN A 455 -16.37 2.40 -18.47
N ARG A 456 -15.25 3.00 -18.05
CA ARG A 456 -15.08 4.46 -18.08
C ARG A 456 -14.56 4.91 -19.43
N GLU A 457 -15.48 5.15 -20.37
CA GLU A 457 -15.15 5.42 -21.78
C GLU A 457 -14.14 6.55 -21.98
N GLY A 458 -14.33 7.72 -21.34
CA GLY A 458 -13.42 8.86 -21.52
C GLY A 458 -11.99 8.57 -21.05
N LEU A 459 -11.84 7.82 -19.95
CA LEU A 459 -10.54 7.37 -19.45
C LEU A 459 -9.92 6.37 -20.43
N ASN A 460 -10.68 5.34 -20.81
CA ASN A 460 -10.20 4.29 -21.70
C ASN A 460 -9.80 4.83 -23.08
N GLN A 461 -10.51 5.83 -23.60
CA GLN A 461 -10.17 6.53 -24.84
C GLN A 461 -8.84 7.28 -24.71
N ALA A 462 -8.65 8.06 -23.65
CA ALA A 462 -7.40 8.77 -23.40
C ALA A 462 -6.21 7.79 -23.29
N LEU A 463 -6.35 6.72 -22.49
CA LEU A 463 -5.29 5.71 -22.36
C LEU A 463 -4.98 5.00 -23.68
N THR A 464 -6.00 4.67 -24.47
CA THR A 464 -5.82 4.01 -25.77
C THR A 464 -5.06 4.92 -26.75
N ALA A 465 -5.38 6.22 -26.77
CA ALA A 465 -4.70 7.21 -27.61
C ALA A 465 -3.20 7.33 -27.31
N HIS A 466 -2.79 7.06 -26.06
CA HIS A 466 -1.41 7.11 -25.58
C HIS A 466 -0.78 5.72 -25.35
N SER A 467 -1.46 4.65 -25.77
CA SER A 467 -1.01 3.26 -25.55
C SER A 467 0.20 2.89 -26.42
N GLN A 468 0.34 3.54 -27.58
CA GLN A 468 1.48 3.37 -28.47
C GLN A 468 2.44 4.55 -28.31
N PRO A 469 3.76 4.30 -28.19
CA PRO A 469 4.72 5.37 -28.11
C PRO A 469 4.74 6.16 -29.43
N PRO A 470 4.85 7.51 -29.40
CA PRO A 470 5.05 8.28 -30.62
C PRO A 470 6.29 7.77 -31.35
N ASN A 471 6.20 7.60 -32.68
CA ASN A 471 7.20 6.99 -33.57
C ASN A 471 8.63 7.08 -33.00
N LEU A 472 9.15 5.95 -32.53
CA LEU A 472 10.51 5.81 -31.97
C LEU A 472 11.62 6.22 -32.97
N ALA A 473 11.26 6.47 -34.23
CA ALA A 473 12.16 6.74 -35.35
C ALA A 473 12.49 8.23 -35.62
N SER A 474 12.02 9.22 -34.85
CA SER A 474 12.22 10.64 -35.22
C SER A 474 12.65 11.63 -34.12
N THR A 475 13.07 11.19 -32.94
CA THR A 475 13.66 12.13 -31.96
C THR A 475 15.18 12.20 -32.14
N GLN A 476 15.65 13.13 -32.96
CA GLN A 476 17.02 13.63 -32.84
C GLN A 476 17.23 14.11 -31.40
N PHE A 477 18.27 13.60 -30.75
CA PHE A 477 18.74 14.11 -29.45
C PHE A 477 18.86 15.63 -29.51
N VAL A 478 17.97 16.35 -28.83
CA VAL A 478 18.20 17.76 -28.54
C VAL A 478 19.30 17.81 -27.49
N SER A 479 20.54 17.92 -27.95
CA SER A 479 21.67 18.30 -27.13
C SER A 479 21.35 19.59 -26.40
N LEU A 480 21.41 19.58 -25.06
CA LEU A 480 21.27 20.77 -24.19
C LEU A 480 22.37 21.84 -24.41
N LYS A 481 23.15 21.76 -25.50
CA LYS A 481 24.09 22.83 -25.91
C LYS A 481 23.40 24.03 -26.58
N GLY A 482 22.08 23.99 -26.84
CA GLY A 482 21.35 25.04 -27.57
C GLY A 482 20.62 26.11 -26.76
N LEU A 483 20.62 26.06 -25.41
CA LEU A 483 19.82 26.97 -24.56
C LEU A 483 20.59 28.22 -24.06
N LYS A 484 21.66 28.62 -24.75
CA LYS A 484 22.28 29.96 -24.59
C LYS A 484 21.83 30.86 -25.74
N GLY A 485 20.67 31.47 -25.60
CA GLY A 485 20.27 32.55 -26.52
C GLY A 485 18.78 32.58 -26.82
N ARG A 486 17.96 32.86 -25.81
CA ARG A 486 16.61 33.46 -25.96
C ARG A 486 16.02 33.71 -24.56
N LEU A 487 16.50 34.77 -23.92
CA LEU A 487 15.77 35.50 -22.89
C LEU A 487 15.56 36.92 -23.43
N PRO A 488 14.33 37.42 -23.57
CA PRO A 488 14.09 38.83 -23.87
C PRO A 488 14.47 39.70 -22.66
N ALA A 489 15.07 40.84 -22.95
CA ALA A 489 15.50 41.83 -21.96
C ALA A 489 14.32 42.35 -21.12
N ILE A 490 14.43 42.22 -19.80
CA ILE A 490 13.74 43.07 -18.83
C ILE A 490 14.83 43.94 -18.19
N ALA A 491 15.07 45.10 -18.79
CA ALA A 491 15.80 46.20 -18.20
C ALA A 491 14.77 47.29 -17.89
N GLY A 492 14.55 47.57 -16.61
CA GLY A 492 13.70 48.65 -16.15
C GLY A 492 13.23 48.41 -14.72
N TYR A 493 13.65 49.30 -13.82
CA TYR A 493 13.44 49.32 -12.36
C TYR A 493 14.42 48.52 -11.51
N CYS A 494 15.54 49.15 -11.11
CA CYS A 494 15.63 49.79 -9.79
C CYS A 494 17.02 50.42 -9.62
N SER A 495 17.09 51.73 -9.84
CA SER A 495 18.19 52.59 -9.41
C SER A 495 17.85 53.14 -8.03
N ALA A 496 18.29 52.47 -6.97
CA ALA A 496 18.47 53.04 -5.63
C ALA A 496 19.30 52.07 -4.78
N CYS A 497 20.25 52.61 -4.02
CA CYS A 497 21.11 51.94 -3.04
C CYS A 497 22.40 51.30 -3.59
N ALA A 498 23.24 52.11 -4.22
CA ALA A 498 24.69 51.90 -4.23
C ALA A 498 25.38 53.23 -3.89
N GLU A 499 25.37 53.61 -2.61
CA GLU A 499 26.28 54.62 -2.04
C GLU A 499 26.13 54.63 -0.52
N THR A 500 26.99 53.89 0.17
CA THR A 500 27.63 54.23 1.46
C THR A 500 28.38 52.99 1.97
N PHE A 501 29.50 53.25 2.66
CA PHE A 501 30.46 52.29 3.25
C PHE A 501 31.69 51.93 2.42
N GLN A 502 32.52 52.96 2.17
CA GLN A 502 33.96 52.86 2.41
C GLN A 502 34.32 53.61 3.71
N GLU A 503 35.32 53.08 4.40
CA GLU A 503 36.08 53.63 5.55
C GLU A 503 35.49 53.48 6.98
N ARG A 504 36.00 52.48 7.73
CA ARG A 504 36.88 52.65 8.92
C ARG A 504 37.00 51.34 9.73
N GLY A 505 38.23 50.92 10.04
CA GLY A 505 38.59 50.36 11.36
C GLY A 505 38.73 48.84 11.57
N SER A 506 39.93 48.31 11.28
CA SER A 506 40.68 47.23 11.96
C SER A 506 40.11 45.79 12.18
N PRO A 507 40.97 44.75 12.18
CA PRO A 507 40.56 43.35 12.08
C PRO A 507 40.61 42.59 13.41
N GLN A 508 39.49 41.98 13.83
CA GLN A 508 39.49 40.90 14.81
C GLN A 508 38.43 39.83 14.47
N ARG A 509 38.87 38.57 14.56
CA ARG A 509 38.11 37.30 14.51
C ARG A 509 37.76 36.73 13.14
N LEU A 510 38.81 36.25 12.47
CA LEU A 510 38.75 35.10 11.56
C LEU A 510 39.30 33.89 12.34
N ASP A 511 38.49 33.29 13.21
CA ASP A 511 38.79 32.00 13.88
C ASP A 511 37.55 31.26 14.42
N GLU A 512 36.35 31.52 13.89
CA GLU A 512 35.13 30.82 14.33
C GLU A 512 34.21 30.40 13.18
N VAL A 513 34.74 29.81 12.09
CA VAL A 513 33.90 28.98 11.18
C VAL A 513 34.74 27.88 10.52
N VAL A 514 35.36 26.99 11.31
CA VAL A 514 35.82 25.68 10.81
C VAL A 514 35.43 24.61 11.83
N GLY A 515 34.16 24.21 11.80
CA GLY A 515 33.59 23.15 12.63
C GLY A 515 33.15 21.93 11.83
N ARG A 516 34.02 21.37 10.97
CA ARG A 516 33.72 20.11 10.22
C ARG A 516 34.67 18.93 10.51
N ALA A 517 35.63 19.09 11.43
CA ALA A 517 36.48 17.98 11.88
C ALA A 517 36.00 17.31 13.19
N GLY A 518 35.19 18.01 14.00
CA GLY A 518 34.82 17.56 15.35
C GLY A 518 33.63 16.58 15.45
N LEU A 519 32.94 16.27 14.35
CA LEU A 519 31.80 15.34 14.34
C LEU A 519 32.24 13.88 14.09
N ARG A 520 33.30 13.65 13.31
CA ARG A 520 33.86 12.30 13.11
C ARG A 520 34.58 11.77 14.35
N GLN A 521 35.19 12.65 15.16
CA GLN A 521 35.93 12.28 16.36
C GLN A 521 35.00 11.97 17.56
N ARG A 522 33.82 12.60 17.62
CA ARG A 522 32.80 12.30 18.65
C ARG A 522 32.15 10.93 18.47
N TRP A 523 31.95 10.50 17.22
CA TRP A 523 31.46 9.14 16.90
C TRP A 523 32.50 8.05 17.24
N ALA A 524 33.78 8.31 17.01
CA ALA A 524 34.85 7.36 17.35
C ALA A 524 35.07 7.21 18.88
N THR A 525 34.77 8.23 19.67
CA THR A 525 34.96 8.20 21.14
C THR A 525 33.82 7.50 21.87
N GLN A 526 32.59 7.53 21.31
CA GLN A 526 31.44 6.83 21.89
C GLN A 526 31.47 5.30 21.69
N LEU A 527 32.19 4.82 20.67
CA LEU A 527 32.40 3.39 20.41
C LEU A 527 33.49 2.76 21.30
N GLN A 528 34.32 3.56 21.99
CA GLN A 528 35.32 3.06 22.95
C GLN A 528 34.83 3.02 24.40
N GLN A 529 33.65 3.59 24.71
CA GLN A 529 33.09 3.61 26.07
C GLN A 529 32.21 2.41 26.42
N HIS A 530 31.83 1.59 25.43
CA HIS A 530 31.15 0.31 25.65
C HIS A 530 32.08 -0.82 25.24
N GLN A 531 32.70 -1.49 26.22
CA GLN A 531 33.63 -2.62 26.06
C GLN A 531 32.98 -3.86 25.41
N LEU A 532 32.51 -3.75 24.17
CA LEU A 532 32.12 -4.88 23.35
C LEU A 532 33.35 -5.34 22.56
N LYS A 533 33.92 -6.47 22.98
CA LYS A 533 34.98 -7.17 22.24
C LYS A 533 34.37 -7.74 20.96
N ILE A 534 34.71 -7.16 19.82
CA ILE A 534 34.57 -7.80 18.51
C ILE A 534 35.89 -8.51 18.21
N VAL A 535 35.85 -9.84 18.07
CA VAL A 535 36.96 -10.64 17.57
C VAL A 535 36.93 -10.56 16.04
N PRO A 536 38.02 -10.17 15.36
CA PRO A 536 38.07 -10.16 13.90
C PRO A 536 38.00 -11.59 13.35
N PHE A 537 37.20 -11.80 12.32
CA PHE A 537 37.05 -13.07 11.63
C PHE A 537 38.05 -13.12 10.47
N ASP A 538 39.31 -13.42 10.78
CA ASP A 538 40.34 -13.85 9.83
C ASP A 538 41.21 -14.86 10.57
N ASP A 539 40.90 -16.15 10.39
CA ASP A 539 41.79 -17.32 10.50
C ASP A 539 40.96 -18.59 10.67
N LEU A 540 40.53 -19.20 9.56
CA LEU A 540 40.25 -20.63 9.48
C LEU A 540 40.61 -21.13 8.07
N ASP A 541 41.90 -21.06 7.76
CA ASP A 541 42.50 -22.00 6.82
C ASP A 541 42.82 -23.29 7.58
N GLY A 542 42.27 -24.41 7.10
CA GLY A 542 42.66 -25.75 7.52
C GLY A 542 41.52 -26.60 8.03
N LEU A 543 40.86 -27.33 7.13
CA LEU A 543 40.69 -28.78 7.22
C LEU A 543 39.99 -29.32 5.96
N GLU A 544 40.84 -29.88 5.10
CA GLU A 544 40.66 -31.06 4.23
C GLU A 544 39.35 -31.26 3.44
N ARG A 545 39.52 -31.22 2.12
CA ARG A 545 38.65 -31.84 1.12
C ARG A 545 38.96 -33.34 1.01
N SER A 546 37.93 -34.19 0.96
CA SER A 546 37.94 -35.44 0.17
C SER A 546 36.51 -36.06 0.11
N PRO A 547 36.12 -36.74 -0.99
CA PRO A 547 34.76 -36.73 -1.54
C PRO A 547 34.06 -38.12 -1.52
N LEU A 548 32.95 -38.22 -2.27
CA LEU A 548 32.08 -39.38 -2.63
C LEU A 548 30.72 -39.30 -1.91
N GLY A 549 29.57 -39.59 -2.50
CA GLY A 549 29.20 -40.30 -3.73
C GLY A 549 27.76 -40.80 -3.57
N HIS A 550 27.11 -41.13 -4.68
CA HIS A 550 25.68 -41.43 -4.86
C HIS A 550 24.97 -42.45 -3.92
N ALA A 551 23.63 -42.31 -3.92
CA ALA A 551 22.59 -43.35 -4.05
C ALA A 551 21.76 -43.79 -2.81
N ALA A 552 20.46 -43.51 -2.93
CA ALA A 552 19.30 -44.41 -2.85
C ALA A 552 18.82 -45.09 -1.54
N SER A 553 17.49 -45.09 -1.45
CA SER A 553 16.54 -46.07 -0.85
C SER A 553 16.17 -46.01 0.64
N GLU A 554 14.86 -45.76 0.83
CA GLU A 554 13.86 -46.36 1.73
C GLU A 554 14.30 -47.15 2.98
N VAL A 555 13.61 -46.91 4.12
CA VAL A 555 12.71 -47.85 4.84
C VAL A 555 12.60 -47.53 6.36
N SER A 556 11.33 -47.30 6.75
CA SER A 556 10.59 -47.62 8.00
C SER A 556 11.10 -47.39 9.43
N HIS A 557 10.26 -46.68 10.20
CA HIS A 557 9.67 -47.02 11.52
C HIS A 557 10.38 -48.02 12.47
N GLN A 558 10.85 -47.56 13.63
CA GLN A 558 10.17 -47.62 14.96
C GLN A 558 11.17 -47.34 16.12
N PRO A 559 10.69 -46.94 17.32
CA PRO A 559 11.48 -46.29 18.35
C PRO A 559 12.01 -47.25 19.43
N ARG A 560 13.18 -46.97 20.00
CA ARG A 560 13.58 -47.52 21.31
C ARG A 560 14.35 -46.53 22.17
N SER A 561 13.94 -46.55 23.44
CA SER A 561 14.38 -45.83 24.62
C SER A 561 15.66 -46.39 25.26
N GLN A 562 16.26 -45.56 26.14
CA GLN A 562 17.31 -45.84 27.14
C GLN A 562 18.74 -45.97 26.56
N SER A 563 19.82 -45.40 27.12
CA SER A 563 20.11 -44.93 28.49
C SER A 563 21.26 -43.91 28.50
N MET A 564 21.30 -43.11 29.58
CA MET A 564 22.33 -42.11 29.90
C MET A 564 23.74 -42.68 30.15
N ARG A 565 24.76 -41.92 29.71
CA ARG A 565 26.07 -41.59 30.32
C ARG A 565 26.87 -40.87 29.21
N SER A 566 27.45 -39.67 29.30
CA SER A 566 27.79 -38.72 30.36
C SER A 566 28.20 -37.41 29.68
N MET A 567 27.60 -36.26 30.05
CA MET A 567 28.03 -34.92 29.60
C MET A 567 28.89 -34.24 30.68
N PRO A 568 29.91 -33.42 30.33
CA PRO A 568 30.57 -32.51 31.26
C PRO A 568 29.71 -31.29 31.61
N GLN A 569 29.81 -30.85 32.86
CA GLN A 569 29.11 -29.73 33.49
C GLN A 569 29.43 -28.36 32.86
N GLY A 570 28.38 -27.55 32.70
CA GLY A 570 28.51 -26.13 32.35
C GLY A 570 27.18 -25.41 32.12
N PHE A 571 26.14 -25.64 32.92
CA PHE A 571 24.92 -24.81 32.93
C PHE A 571 24.29 -24.82 34.32
N ALA A 572 24.70 -23.88 35.15
CA ALA A 572 24.00 -23.47 36.36
C ALA A 572 24.13 -21.94 36.40
N ASP A 573 23.17 -21.23 35.81
CA ASP A 573 22.86 -19.81 36.08
C ASP A 573 21.70 -19.27 35.21
N LEU A 574 20.63 -20.05 35.06
CA LEU A 574 19.37 -19.54 34.47
C LEU A 574 18.17 -19.60 35.43
N ALA A 575 18.32 -20.26 36.59
CA ALA A 575 17.28 -20.31 37.61
C ALA A 575 17.38 -19.15 38.63
N ASP A 576 18.58 -18.59 38.86
CA ASP A 576 18.79 -17.48 39.83
C ASP A 576 18.39 -16.10 39.26
N THR A 577 18.29 -15.99 37.94
CA THR A 577 17.91 -14.74 37.23
C THR A 577 16.41 -14.49 37.25
N VAL A 578 15.59 -15.54 37.30
CA VAL A 578 14.11 -15.42 37.32
C VAL A 578 13.58 -15.09 38.71
N GLU A 579 14.30 -15.49 39.78
CA GLU A 579 13.93 -15.17 41.17
C GLU A 579 14.37 -13.77 41.61
N ARG A 580 15.34 -13.16 40.90
CA ARG A 580 15.80 -11.77 41.17
C ARG A 580 15.00 -10.69 40.44
N LEU A 581 14.30 -11.03 39.35
CA LEU A 581 13.47 -10.07 38.60
C LEU A 581 12.05 -9.88 39.18
N SER A 582 11.59 -10.77 40.06
CA SER A 582 10.28 -10.66 40.72
C SER A 582 10.25 -9.71 41.94
N ARG A 583 11.38 -9.07 42.28
CA ARG A 583 11.49 -8.13 43.43
C ARG A 583 11.55 -6.65 43.06
N PHE A 584 11.37 -6.27 41.79
CA PHE A 584 11.53 -4.88 41.34
C PHE A 584 10.28 -4.20 40.74
N VAL A 585 9.10 -4.81 40.87
CA VAL A 585 7.84 -4.17 40.45
C VAL A 585 6.82 -4.29 41.57
N GLY A 586 6.63 -3.20 42.30
CA GLY A 586 5.56 -3.07 43.30
C GLY A 586 4.23 -2.85 42.60
N PHE A 587 3.33 -3.84 42.69
CA PHE A 587 1.90 -3.66 42.46
C PHE A 587 1.16 -4.34 43.62
N GLU A 588 0.36 -3.55 44.34
CA GLU A 588 -0.59 -4.01 45.35
C GLU A 588 -1.69 -4.85 44.67
N GLN A 589 -1.84 -6.11 45.08
CA GLN A 589 -3.00 -6.93 44.74
C GLN A 589 -4.06 -6.82 45.85
N THR A 590 -5.23 -6.31 45.49
CA THR A 590 -6.46 -6.43 46.28
C THR A 590 -6.99 -7.86 46.22
N GLN A 591 -7.36 -8.37 47.39
CA GLN A 591 -7.85 -9.73 47.60
C GLN A 591 -9.27 -9.91 47.04
N ALA A 592 -9.50 -11.04 46.35
CA ALA A 592 -10.82 -11.59 46.10
C ALA A 592 -10.86 -13.02 46.66
N GLU A 593 -11.85 -13.30 47.51
CA GLU A 593 -12.07 -14.58 48.18
C GLU A 593 -12.55 -15.69 47.21
N PRO A 594 -12.25 -16.98 47.47
CA PRO A 594 -12.72 -18.10 46.66
C PRO A 594 -14.00 -18.74 47.23
N SER A 595 -14.97 -19.05 46.37
CA SER A 595 -16.11 -19.91 46.70
C SER A 595 -15.86 -21.37 46.28
N GLU A 596 -16.22 -22.28 47.19
CA GLU A 596 -16.00 -23.73 47.16
C GLU A 596 -16.91 -24.53 46.20
N PRO A 597 -16.58 -25.82 45.91
CA PRO A 597 -17.13 -26.61 44.81
C PRO A 597 -18.33 -27.50 45.20
N LEU A 598 -19.20 -27.80 44.23
CA LEU A 598 -20.30 -28.76 44.39
C LEU A 598 -20.05 -30.08 43.65
N ARG A 599 -20.43 -31.14 44.34
CA ARG A 599 -20.11 -32.56 44.19
C ARG A 599 -20.84 -33.26 43.04
N THR A 600 -20.20 -34.30 42.51
CA THR A 600 -20.76 -35.34 41.65
C THR A 600 -21.16 -36.59 42.45
N ALA A 601 -22.30 -37.17 42.09
CA ALA A 601 -22.74 -38.58 42.23
C ALA A 601 -24.09 -38.69 41.49
N GLY A 602 -24.47 -39.70 40.71
CA GLY A 602 -23.95 -41.02 40.34
C GLY A 602 -25.12 -41.85 39.77
N MET A 603 -24.79 -42.95 39.07
CA MET A 603 -25.67 -44.07 38.59
C MET A 603 -26.42 -43.83 37.25
N SER A 604 -26.59 -44.78 36.32
CA SER A 604 -25.97 -46.08 35.99
C SER A 604 -26.60 -46.59 34.67
N SER A 605 -25.78 -47.20 33.80
CA SER A 605 -26.01 -48.14 32.68
C SER A 605 -27.42 -48.68 32.32
N SER A 606 -27.72 -48.84 31.01
CA SER A 606 -27.63 -50.14 30.29
C SER A 606 -28.24 -50.16 28.85
N ASN A 607 -27.60 -50.96 27.98
CA ASN A 607 -28.04 -51.66 26.75
C ASN A 607 -28.50 -50.84 25.51
N ALA A 608 -27.82 -50.88 24.34
CA ALA A 608 -27.54 -51.98 23.39
C ALA A 608 -28.71 -52.29 22.42
N GLY A 609 -28.44 -52.20 21.10
CA GLY A 609 -29.29 -52.77 20.03
C GLY A 609 -29.41 -51.87 18.78
N ALA A 610 -28.90 -52.34 17.65
CA ALA A 610 -28.78 -51.64 16.37
C ALA A 610 -30.07 -51.76 15.46
N PRO A 611 -30.03 -51.53 14.13
CA PRO A 611 -30.76 -50.47 13.40
C PRO A 611 -31.87 -51.01 12.45
N LEU A 612 -32.65 -50.13 11.78
CA LEU A 612 -33.08 -50.24 10.36
C LEU A 612 -34.20 -49.25 9.95
N GLU A 613 -34.06 -48.77 8.70
CA GLU A 613 -35.06 -48.41 7.65
C GLU A 613 -36.13 -47.31 7.91
N VAL A 614 -36.09 -46.21 7.16
CA VAL A 614 -36.75 -45.99 5.84
C VAL A 614 -38.27 -46.15 5.90
N ILE A 615 -39.00 -45.04 5.73
CA ILE A 615 -40.29 -44.96 5.01
C ILE A 615 -40.43 -43.53 4.47
N ARG A 616 -40.66 -43.45 3.15
CA ARG A 616 -41.22 -42.31 2.42
C ARG A 616 -42.72 -42.25 2.72
N ASP A 617 -43.33 -41.06 2.75
CA ASP A 617 -44.42 -40.77 1.81
C ASP A 617 -44.84 -39.30 1.83
N ALA A 618 -45.25 -38.89 0.63
CA ALA A 618 -45.77 -37.60 0.23
C ALA A 618 -47.30 -37.63 0.16
N ALA A 619 -47.93 -36.46 0.25
CA ALA A 619 -49.23 -36.08 -0.36
C ALA A 619 -49.59 -34.68 0.19
N SER A 620 -49.59 -33.62 -0.64
CA SER A 620 -50.77 -33.03 -1.33
C SER A 620 -51.76 -32.38 -0.35
N GLU A 621 -52.44 -31.27 -0.57
CA GLU A 621 -52.60 -30.29 -1.66
C GLU A 621 -53.60 -29.25 -1.11
N THR A 622 -53.57 -27.99 -1.58
CA THR A 622 -54.73 -27.04 -1.66
C THR A 622 -55.45 -26.64 -0.34
N ASP A 623 -55.87 -25.41 -0.08
CA ASP A 623 -56.65 -24.53 -0.94
C ASP A 623 -56.70 -23.07 -0.39
N VAL A 624 -57.26 -22.21 -1.24
CA VAL A 624 -57.36 -20.75 -1.33
C VAL A 624 -58.14 -20.05 -0.20
N GLY A 625 -57.80 -18.77 0.06
CA GLY A 625 -58.60 -17.87 0.90
C GLY A 625 -58.22 -16.39 0.82
N SER A 626 -58.74 -15.70 -0.20
CA SER A 626 -58.71 -14.24 -0.37
C SER A 626 -59.49 -13.48 0.72
N GLY A 627 -59.01 -12.30 1.11
CA GLY A 627 -59.79 -11.35 1.92
C GLY A 627 -59.09 -10.00 2.09
N ALA A 628 -59.41 -9.05 1.23
CA ALA A 628 -59.00 -7.64 1.35
C ALA A 628 -59.96 -6.88 2.29
N LEU A 629 -59.42 -5.98 3.12
CA LEU A 629 -60.16 -4.83 3.67
C LEU A 629 -59.19 -3.64 3.84
N ARG A 630 -59.60 -2.51 3.26
CA ARG A 630 -59.02 -1.16 3.35
C ARG A 630 -59.90 -0.30 4.25
N LEU A 631 -59.31 0.80 4.76
CA LEU A 631 -59.84 2.11 5.22
C LEU A 631 -59.19 2.47 6.58
N ASP A 632 -58.21 3.39 6.63
CA ASP A 632 -58.32 4.87 6.75
C ASP A 632 -58.73 5.32 8.18
N ALA A 633 -58.40 6.47 8.77
CA ALA A 633 -57.53 7.62 8.50
C ALA A 633 -57.24 8.36 9.83
N SER A 634 -56.22 9.24 9.79
CA SER A 634 -56.14 10.54 10.48
C SER A 634 -55.76 10.65 11.97
N GLY A 635 -54.83 11.58 12.26
CA GLY A 635 -54.51 12.07 13.61
C GLY A 635 -53.17 12.80 13.70
N THR A 636 -53.14 14.09 13.34
CA THR A 636 -51.99 15.01 13.41
C THR A 636 -51.75 15.60 14.81
N ALA A 637 -50.47 15.96 15.07
CA ALA A 637 -49.97 17.20 15.72
C ALA A 637 -49.24 17.11 17.09
N SER A 638 -47.92 17.39 17.03
CA SER A 638 -47.17 18.42 17.81
C SER A 638 -47.14 18.40 19.34
N ARG A 639 -45.94 18.23 19.94
CA ARG A 639 -45.20 19.28 20.66
C ARG A 639 -43.85 18.80 21.20
N ALA A 640 -42.82 19.62 21.01
CA ALA A 640 -41.56 19.60 21.75
C ALA A 640 -41.75 20.19 23.16
N THR A 641 -41.02 19.69 24.17
CA THR A 641 -39.98 20.43 24.93
C THR A 641 -39.48 19.67 26.17
N HIS A 642 -38.17 19.81 26.36
CA HIS A 642 -37.28 19.52 27.50
C HIS A 642 -37.86 19.23 28.89
N VAL A 643 -37.23 18.24 29.55
CA VAL A 643 -36.81 18.33 30.96
C VAL A 643 -35.46 17.58 31.11
N LEU A 644 -34.42 18.28 31.55
CA LEU A 644 -33.15 17.72 32.10
C LEU A 644 -33.38 17.25 33.55
N PRO A 645 -32.51 16.38 34.08
CA PRO A 645 -31.68 16.88 35.17
C PRO A 645 -30.20 16.46 35.10
N GLU A 646 -29.36 17.45 35.40
CA GLU A 646 -28.16 17.43 36.26
C GLU A 646 -27.35 16.13 36.36
N ALA A 647 -26.13 16.17 35.83
CA ALA A 647 -25.03 15.33 36.29
C ALA A 647 -23.89 16.22 36.80
N ASN A 648 -23.65 16.10 38.10
CA ASN A 648 -22.57 16.75 38.84
C ASN A 648 -21.20 16.35 38.30
N SER A 649 -20.33 17.36 38.30
CA SER A 649 -18.89 17.26 38.28
C SER A 649 -18.34 16.27 39.31
N LEU A 650 -17.43 15.40 38.90
CA LEU A 650 -16.34 14.91 39.75
C LEU A 650 -15.10 14.64 38.89
N LEU A 651 -14.16 15.57 38.99
CA LEU A 651 -12.74 15.36 38.77
C LEU A 651 -12.25 14.29 39.74
N GLY A 652 -11.42 13.35 39.27
CA GLY A 652 -10.43 12.73 40.14
C GLY A 652 -9.93 11.34 39.75
N ILE A 653 -8.72 11.31 39.20
CA ILE A 653 -7.64 10.35 39.52
C ILE A 653 -7.86 8.88 39.07
N PHE A 654 -7.42 8.52 37.86
CA PHE A 654 -6.18 7.77 37.58
C PHE A 654 -5.94 7.64 36.08
#